data_AF-A0AAD1ZJA4-F1
#
_entry.id   AF-A0AAD1ZJA4-F1
#
_cell.length_a   1.000
_cell.length_b   1.000
_cell.length_c   1.000
_cell.angle_alpha   90.00
_cell.angle_beta   90.00
_cell.angle_gamma   90.00
#
_symmetry.space_group_name_H-M   'P 1'
#
loop_
_entity.id
_entity.type
_entity.pdbx_description
1 polymer ?
#
loop_
_entity_poly.entity_id
_entity_poly.type
_entity_poly.pdbx_seq_one_letter_code
_entity_poly.pdbx_strand_id
1 'polypeptide(L)'
;MSVSQKLFFSFTRNFYCRSSRALFPAGNSLYLSHFTSSSFFVSSMPRKQRRGGSKEHRWIEEPNSDWPSTSSSLTEDISNETAEVITNKLNSLSVAEHSGQSAVSVPALQFGSVGLMNHAPVQGQKAIWKPEVYGTAIGATTVQVDKAPADQTTVLDNGTQTASSGKHDAVLSKLFKGNLLENFTVDNTTYSLAQIRATFYPKFENEKSDQEIRTRMIEMVSRGLATLEVSLKHSGSLFMYAGHEGGAYAKNSYGNIYTAVGVFVLGRMFREAWGSQASKKQSEFNEFLEQNRMCISMELVTAVLGDHGQRPRDDYVVVTAVTELGSGKPKFYSTPDVITFCRKWRLPTNHVWLFSTRKSVTSFFVAYDALCEEGTATPVCKALDEVADISVPGSKDHVRVQGEILEGLVARIVSHESLKHMEQILSDFPPPPLEGDGQDLGPSLREICTANRTDEKQQIKALLECVGTSFCPNYMDWFGNEASDSHSRNADRSVVSKFLQAHPADYSTTKLQEMVRLMREKRFPAAFKCYHNFQKINCVSSDNLHFKMVIHVHSDSAFRRYQKEMRFKPELWPLYRGFFVDLNLFKANKERAAEFAKESDAVLKTMNESNGASGKDGLADEDANLMIKLKFLTYKIRTFLIRNGLSILFKEGPAAYKAYYLRQMKIWNTSTAKQRELSKMLDEWAVFIRRKYGHKQLSSSIYLSEAEPFLEQYAKRSPQNQALIGSAGSLVRAEDFLAIIEVRRDEEGDLEPETEMKHSSPVPSVKEAIRKDEGLVVFFPGIPGCAKSAICKEILSTPGGLGDDRPVHSLMGDLIKGRYWAKVAEERRRKPFSILLADKNAPNEEVWRQIEDMCRSTNASAIPVVPDSEGTELNPFSLDALAVFIFRVLHRVNHPGNLDKSSPNAGYVLLMFYHLYDGKSRREFETELIERFGSLVKMPLLKSDRSPLPEILRSTLEEGINLYKLHTNTYGRLESTKGSYLKEWANWEKQLRETLHENAEYLHSIQIPFEFAVEKVREQIKSIAKGEYRPPSTEKRNFGAIVFAAITLPVSEIQSLFDNLNGKDPRVEVFLKNQDLKSSLSKAHLTLAHKRSHGVAALASYALHLNQQVPVEMTALLFSDKLAALEAEPGSVDGEKINSKNEWPHVTLWTAEGIPAKEANMLPQLHTQGMATRIEINPPIQMTGTLEFY
;
A
#
# COMPACT_ATOMS: atom_id res chain seq x y z
N MET A 1 -42.08 2.28 42.63
CA MET A 1 -41.90 2.94 43.95
C MET A 1 -40.52 2.55 44.47
N SER A 2 -39.85 3.43 45.24
CA SER A 2 -38.41 3.37 45.56
C SER A 2 -37.50 3.52 44.30
N VAL A 3 -36.45 4.36 44.21
CA VAL A 3 -35.58 5.07 45.18
C VAL A 3 -34.69 4.11 45.97
N SER A 4 -33.35 4.14 45.92
CA SER A 4 -32.38 5.04 45.25
C SER A 4 -31.20 4.21 44.67
N GLN A 5 -30.04 4.69 44.18
CA GLN A 5 -29.36 6.00 44.23
C GLN A 5 -28.38 6.15 43.02
N LYS A 6 -27.65 7.27 42.93
CA LYS A 6 -26.38 7.39 42.18
C LYS A 6 -25.36 8.20 42.99
N LEU A 7 -24.10 7.76 43.03
CA LEU A 7 -22.99 8.47 43.68
C LEU A 7 -22.29 9.40 42.68
N PHE A 8 -22.32 10.71 42.95
CA PHE A 8 -21.46 11.70 42.29
C PHE A 8 -20.21 11.93 43.15
N PHE A 9 -19.02 11.87 42.54
CA PHE A 9 -17.80 12.42 43.14
C PHE A 9 -17.54 13.82 42.62
N SER A 10 -17.59 14.82 43.51
CA SER A 10 -17.34 16.22 43.19
C SER A 10 -15.85 16.58 43.34
N PHE A 11 -15.26 17.22 42.33
CA PHE A 11 -13.93 17.83 42.46
C PHE A 11 -13.95 19.01 43.45
N THR A 12 -13.22 18.89 44.56
CA THR A 12 -13.02 19.97 45.54
C THR A 12 -11.90 20.91 45.10
N ARG A 13 -12.22 22.21 44.98
CA ARG A 13 -11.33 23.24 44.42
C ARG A 13 -10.66 24.06 45.52
N ASN A 14 -9.61 23.52 46.15
CA ASN A 14 -8.89 24.23 47.21
C ASN A 14 -7.98 25.33 46.66
N PHE A 15 -8.38 26.59 46.87
CA PHE A 15 -7.49 27.74 46.83
C PHE A 15 -6.66 27.80 48.12
N TYR A 16 -5.35 28.05 47.99
CA TYR A 16 -4.54 28.62 49.07
C TYR A 16 -3.63 29.71 48.52
N CYS A 17 -3.45 30.80 49.28
CA CYS A 17 -2.78 32.01 48.80
C CYS A 17 -1.92 32.65 49.91
N ARG A 18 -0.65 32.91 49.58
CA ARG A 18 0.30 33.88 50.20
C ARG A 18 1.49 33.96 49.23
N SER A 19 1.83 35.12 48.66
CA SER A 19 2.65 36.20 49.26
C SER A 19 4.08 35.72 49.55
N SER A 20 5.17 36.34 49.07
CA SER A 20 5.43 37.80 49.13
C SER A 20 6.52 38.29 48.14
N ARG A 21 6.50 39.60 47.80
CA ARG A 21 7.62 40.53 47.43
C ARG A 21 8.67 40.04 46.39
N ALA A 22 8.80 40.61 45.18
CA ALA A 22 9.00 42.00 44.73
C ALA A 22 10.46 42.52 44.74
N LEU A 23 10.98 42.91 43.57
CA LEU A 23 12.07 43.88 43.35
C LEU A 23 12.07 44.38 41.88
N PHE A 24 12.24 45.70 41.67
CA PHE A 24 12.49 46.38 40.38
C PHE A 24 13.99 46.75 40.30
N PRO A 25 14.62 46.92 39.12
CA PRO A 25 14.46 48.10 38.23
C PRO A 25 13.86 47.74 36.85
N ALA A 26 13.15 48.57 36.09
CA ALA A 26 13.23 50.01 35.79
C ALA A 26 14.34 50.37 34.77
N GLY A 27 13.93 50.83 33.58
CA GLY A 27 14.81 51.23 32.47
C GLY A 27 13.99 51.65 31.24
N ASN A 28 13.88 52.95 30.99
CA ASN A 28 13.02 53.52 29.94
C ASN A 28 13.69 53.52 28.56
N SER A 29 12.90 53.31 27.50
CA SER A 29 12.69 54.37 26.49
C SER A 29 11.42 54.12 25.69
N LEU A 30 10.69 55.19 25.36
CA LEU A 30 9.73 55.18 24.27
C LEU A 30 10.47 55.27 22.93
N TYR A 31 9.80 54.89 21.84
CA TYR A 31 9.50 55.82 20.74
C TYR A 31 8.30 55.31 19.92
N LEU A 32 7.28 56.17 19.77
CA LEU A 32 6.30 56.05 18.69
C LEU A 32 6.91 56.60 17.40
N SER A 33 6.54 56.04 16.25
CA SER A 33 5.94 56.85 15.16
C SER A 33 5.46 56.03 13.95
N HIS A 34 4.18 56.20 13.63
CA HIS A 34 3.56 56.25 12.30
C HIS A 34 3.72 55.14 11.23
N PHE A 35 2.56 54.65 10.80
CA PHE A 35 2.28 54.19 9.44
C PHE A 35 2.58 55.28 8.40
N THR A 36 3.00 54.88 7.20
CA THR A 36 2.49 55.44 5.93
C THR A 36 2.42 54.36 4.86
N SER A 37 1.28 54.28 4.17
CA SER A 37 1.08 53.50 2.95
C SER A 37 1.28 54.37 1.70
N SER A 38 1.94 53.86 0.67
CA SER A 38 1.84 54.40 -0.70
C SER A 38 2.18 53.32 -1.74
N SER A 39 1.72 53.50 -2.98
CA SER A 39 1.66 52.48 -4.02
C SER A 39 2.14 53.00 -5.39
N PHE A 40 2.45 52.06 -6.30
CA PHE A 40 2.81 52.24 -7.71
C PHE A 40 4.15 52.97 -8.01
N PHE A 41 5.01 52.37 -8.85
CA PHE A 41 4.99 52.64 -10.30
C PHE A 41 5.89 51.65 -11.09
N VAL A 42 6.04 51.88 -12.40
CA VAL A 42 6.35 50.88 -13.44
C VAL A 42 7.60 51.28 -14.27
N SER A 43 8.38 50.28 -14.73
CA SER A 43 9.49 50.38 -15.71
C SER A 43 10.77 51.09 -15.20
N SER A 44 12.00 50.79 -15.62
CA SER A 44 12.48 50.35 -16.94
C SER A 44 13.92 49.77 -16.89
N MET A 45 14.39 49.16 -18.00
CA MET A 45 15.83 48.88 -18.22
C MET A 45 16.55 50.07 -18.87
N PRO A 46 17.84 50.27 -18.53
CA PRO A 46 18.84 50.74 -19.51
C PRO A 46 19.89 49.68 -19.87
N ARG A 47 20.57 49.87 -21.00
CA ARG A 47 21.59 48.97 -21.58
C ARG A 47 22.94 49.70 -21.70
N LYS A 48 24.06 49.02 -21.37
CA LYS A 48 25.46 49.33 -21.80
C LYS A 48 26.06 50.64 -21.19
N GLN A 49 27.38 50.91 -21.18
CA GLN A 49 28.55 50.15 -21.71
C GLN A 49 29.90 50.40 -20.96
N ARG A 50 30.68 49.31 -20.83
CA ARG A 50 32.16 49.17 -20.72
C ARG A 50 33.11 50.39 -20.64
N ARG A 51 34.14 50.26 -19.77
CA ARG A 51 35.61 50.20 -20.03
C ARG A 51 36.29 49.70 -18.73
N GLY A 52 37.44 48.99 -18.68
CA GLY A 52 38.37 48.32 -19.62
C GLY A 52 39.37 47.48 -18.75
N GLY A 53 40.32 46.65 -19.22
CA GLY A 53 40.77 46.16 -20.54
C GLY A 53 41.32 44.69 -20.39
N SER A 54 41.59 43.88 -21.42
CA SER A 54 42.55 44.02 -22.57
C SER A 54 43.99 43.63 -22.18
N LYS A 55 44.76 42.76 -22.87
CA LYS A 55 44.63 41.76 -23.98
C LYS A 55 45.84 40.76 -23.82
N GLU A 56 46.28 39.79 -24.65
CA GLU A 56 46.49 39.54 -26.11
C GLU A 56 46.58 37.99 -26.36
N HIS A 57 46.22 37.38 -27.50
CA HIS A 57 46.85 37.26 -28.85
C HIS A 57 48.26 36.59 -28.89
N ARG A 58 48.70 35.79 -29.89
CA ARG A 58 48.11 34.85 -30.90
C ARG A 58 49.26 34.21 -31.76
N TRP A 59 49.07 33.00 -32.36
CA TRP A 59 49.85 32.43 -33.51
C TRP A 59 51.36 32.08 -33.27
N ILE A 60 52.19 31.46 -34.15
CA ILE A 60 52.14 30.36 -35.20
C ILE A 60 53.63 29.99 -35.54
N GLU A 61 53.99 28.72 -35.83
CA GLU A 61 54.99 28.35 -36.89
C GLU A 61 55.06 26.83 -37.24
N GLU A 62 55.76 26.46 -38.33
CA GLU A 62 55.76 25.14 -39.03
C GLU A 62 57.21 24.54 -39.15
N PRO A 63 57.73 23.77 -40.18
CA PRO A 63 57.19 23.26 -41.48
C PRO A 63 57.53 21.79 -41.89
N ASN A 64 57.06 21.45 -43.12
CA ASN A 64 57.42 20.32 -44.02
C ASN A 64 56.72 18.95 -43.79
N SER A 65 56.47 18.08 -44.80
CA SER A 65 56.31 18.20 -46.28
C SER A 65 55.74 16.83 -46.84
N ASP A 66 55.61 16.44 -48.14
CA ASP A 66 56.03 16.98 -49.46
C ASP A 66 55.22 16.40 -50.67
N TRP A 67 55.11 17.17 -51.76
CA TRP A 67 54.94 16.83 -53.20
C TRP A 67 53.69 16.05 -53.76
N PRO A 68 53.34 16.15 -55.09
CA PRO A 68 52.01 16.58 -55.56
C PRO A 68 51.35 15.58 -56.58
N SER A 69 50.24 15.81 -57.32
CA SER A 69 49.72 16.96 -58.09
C SER A 69 48.22 16.76 -58.48
N THR A 70 47.43 17.64 -59.16
CA THR A 70 47.67 18.88 -59.96
C THR A 70 46.38 19.75 -60.02
N SER A 71 46.51 21.07 -60.28
CA SER A 71 45.55 22.01 -60.96
C SER A 71 44.02 21.71 -61.00
N SER A 72 43.10 22.52 -60.42
CA SER A 72 42.57 23.83 -60.89
C SER A 72 41.77 23.79 -62.21
N SER A 73 40.66 24.51 -62.47
CA SER A 73 40.11 25.74 -61.85
C SER A 73 38.64 26.08 -62.29
N LEU A 74 37.90 26.81 -61.44
CA LEU A 74 36.87 27.85 -61.75
C LEU A 74 35.47 27.54 -62.37
N THR A 75 34.49 28.34 -61.88
CA THR A 75 33.29 28.95 -62.51
C THR A 75 32.05 28.15 -63.01
N GLU A 76 30.91 28.54 -62.42
CA GLU A 76 29.61 28.96 -63.03
C GLU A 76 28.67 27.98 -63.79
N ASP A 77 27.52 27.74 -63.14
CA ASP A 77 26.13 27.94 -63.62
C ASP A 77 25.41 27.10 -64.71
N ILE A 78 24.12 26.84 -64.38
CA ILE A 78 22.91 26.74 -65.25
C ILE A 78 22.61 25.43 -66.04
N SER A 79 21.69 24.65 -65.43
CA SER A 79 20.48 23.98 -65.98
C SER A 79 20.49 22.80 -66.99
N ASN A 80 19.60 21.84 -66.66
CA ASN A 80 18.59 21.15 -67.50
C ASN A 80 18.88 19.92 -68.41
N GLU A 81 18.11 18.87 -68.09
CA GLU A 81 17.22 18.05 -68.98
C GLU A 81 17.73 16.90 -69.90
N THR A 82 17.17 15.70 -69.64
CA THR A 82 16.74 14.64 -70.59
C THR A 82 17.78 13.85 -71.41
N ALA A 83 17.56 12.60 -71.87
CA ALA A 83 16.67 11.48 -71.46
C ALA A 83 17.08 10.17 -72.23
N GLU A 84 16.40 9.03 -71.97
CA GLU A 84 16.29 7.82 -72.84
C GLU A 84 17.57 6.95 -73.09
N VAL A 85 17.58 5.65 -73.53
CA VAL A 85 16.61 4.52 -73.63
C VAL A 85 17.35 3.13 -73.80
N ILE A 86 16.79 2.05 -73.21
CA ILE A 86 16.67 0.59 -73.59
C ILE A 86 17.62 0.02 -74.73
N THR A 87 18.20 -1.20 -74.74
CA THR A 87 17.56 -2.55 -74.96
C THR A 87 18.55 -3.74 -75.16
N ASN A 88 18.15 -5.00 -74.81
CA ASN A 88 18.24 -6.32 -75.56
C ASN A 88 18.43 -7.55 -74.63
N LYS A 89 17.64 -8.67 -74.64
CA LYS A 89 17.29 -9.75 -75.63
C LYS A 89 18.32 -10.93 -75.67
N LEU A 90 18.02 -12.25 -75.80
CA LEU A 90 16.84 -13.05 -76.26
C LEU A 90 16.87 -14.56 -75.77
N ASN A 91 15.74 -15.31 -75.90
CA ASN A 91 15.57 -16.81 -76.00
C ASN A 91 15.84 -17.77 -74.78
N SER A 92 15.19 -18.95 -74.58
CA SER A 92 13.96 -19.60 -75.17
C SER A 92 13.49 -20.95 -74.48
N LEU A 93 12.16 -21.14 -74.23
CA LEU A 93 11.34 -22.41 -74.26
C LEU A 93 11.60 -23.59 -73.23
N SER A 94 10.73 -24.63 -72.97
CA SER A 94 9.24 -24.82 -72.98
C SER A 94 8.70 -26.23 -72.52
N VAL A 95 7.46 -26.32 -71.96
CA VAL A 95 6.39 -27.40 -72.07
C VAL A 95 6.33 -28.72 -71.21
N ALA A 96 5.10 -29.04 -70.67
CA ALA A 96 4.45 -30.34 -70.26
C ALA A 96 4.94 -31.20 -69.03
N GLU A 97 4.16 -32.08 -68.32
CA GLU A 97 2.69 -32.31 -68.08
C GLU A 97 2.37 -33.21 -66.81
N HIS A 98 1.14 -33.76 -66.66
CA HIS A 98 0.39 -34.25 -65.46
C HIS A 98 0.64 -35.67 -64.83
N SER A 99 0.27 -35.82 -63.52
CA SER A 99 -0.35 -37.00 -62.81
C SER A 99 0.43 -38.35 -62.64
N GLY A 100 0.10 -39.31 -61.74
CA GLY A 100 -0.81 -39.38 -60.57
C GLY A 100 -1.07 -40.83 -60.01
N GLN A 101 -1.43 -40.96 -58.71
CA GLN A 101 -2.13 -42.09 -58.00
C GLN A 101 -1.50 -43.49 -57.64
N SER A 102 -1.71 -43.90 -56.37
CA SER A 102 -2.20 -45.22 -55.84
C SER A 102 -1.29 -46.44 -55.44
N ALA A 103 -1.81 -47.21 -54.45
CA ALA A 103 -1.42 -48.54 -53.87
C ALA A 103 -0.11 -48.62 -53.01
N VAL A 104 0.00 -49.26 -51.81
CA VAL A 104 -0.50 -50.54 -51.20
C VAL A 104 0.28 -51.77 -51.73
N SER A 105 0.89 -52.69 -50.96
CA SER A 105 0.61 -53.26 -49.60
C SER A 105 1.88 -53.78 -48.83
N VAL A 106 1.68 -54.30 -47.60
CA VAL A 106 2.64 -55.09 -46.76
C VAL A 106 2.41 -56.60 -46.95
N PRO A 107 3.35 -57.52 -46.62
CA PRO A 107 3.06 -58.48 -45.52
C PRO A 107 4.27 -59.06 -44.72
N ALA A 108 3.96 -59.65 -43.55
CA ALA A 108 4.68 -60.66 -42.73
C ALA A 108 6.11 -60.33 -42.18
N LEU A 109 6.54 -60.64 -40.93
CA LEU A 109 6.24 -61.61 -39.83
C LEU A 109 7.14 -62.86 -39.76
N GLN A 110 7.86 -62.99 -38.63
CA GLN A 110 8.38 -64.19 -37.92
C GLN A 110 9.09 -65.29 -38.76
N PHE A 111 10.32 -65.71 -38.45
CA PHE A 111 10.77 -66.36 -37.19
C PHE A 111 12.28 -66.12 -36.94
N GLY A 112 12.86 -66.64 -35.85
CA GLY A 112 14.32 -66.55 -35.63
C GLY A 112 14.89 -67.59 -34.66
N SER A 113 16.23 -67.65 -34.58
CA SER A 113 16.97 -68.29 -33.47
C SER A 113 18.46 -67.87 -33.41
N VAL A 114 18.82 -67.34 -32.24
CA VAL A 114 20.11 -67.50 -31.50
C VAL A 114 21.45 -67.27 -32.22
N GLY A 115 22.13 -66.17 -31.84
CA GLY A 115 23.57 -65.95 -32.04
C GLY A 115 24.05 -64.72 -31.24
N LEU A 116 25.04 -64.89 -30.36
CA LEU A 116 25.62 -63.86 -29.46
C LEU A 116 26.31 -62.70 -30.23
N MET A 117 26.51 -61.48 -29.71
CA MET A 117 25.98 -60.73 -28.54
C MET A 117 26.25 -59.23 -28.80
N ASN A 118 25.37 -58.34 -28.34
CA ASN A 118 25.48 -56.87 -28.42
C ASN A 118 24.68 -56.26 -27.23
N HIS A 119 24.77 -54.98 -26.81
CA HIS A 119 25.21 -53.75 -27.49
C HIS A 119 25.97 -52.78 -26.57
N ALA A 120 26.81 -51.93 -27.18
CA ALA A 120 26.95 -50.52 -26.82
C ALA A 120 27.39 -49.70 -28.06
N PRO A 121 26.72 -48.59 -28.42
CA PRO A 121 27.20 -47.66 -29.46
C PRO A 121 27.42 -46.23 -28.93
N VAL A 122 28.43 -45.54 -29.48
CA VAL A 122 28.80 -44.15 -29.15
C VAL A 122 28.30 -43.16 -30.22
N GLN A 123 28.12 -41.90 -29.80
CA GLN A 123 27.50 -40.80 -30.54
C GLN A 123 28.22 -40.37 -31.83
N GLY A 124 27.44 -39.81 -32.76
CA GLY A 124 27.90 -38.90 -33.82
C GLY A 124 27.49 -37.43 -33.54
N GLN A 125 28.23 -36.48 -34.12
CA GLN A 125 27.93 -35.04 -34.11
C GLN A 125 26.84 -34.70 -35.19
N LYS A 126 26.25 -33.51 -35.37
CA LYS A 126 26.54 -32.08 -35.04
C LYS A 126 25.19 -31.33 -34.90
N ALA A 127 25.06 -30.10 -34.41
CA ALA A 127 25.76 -29.29 -33.39
C ALA A 127 24.95 -27.98 -33.18
N ILE A 128 24.96 -27.36 -31.99
CA ILE A 128 24.24 -26.09 -31.70
C ILE A 128 25.14 -25.15 -30.85
N TRP A 129 24.97 -23.85 -31.04
CA TRP A 129 25.74 -22.73 -30.47
C TRP A 129 25.54 -22.56 -28.94
N LYS A 130 26.55 -22.01 -28.24
CA LYS A 130 26.51 -21.68 -26.79
C LYS A 130 27.01 -20.25 -26.53
N PRO A 131 26.44 -19.52 -25.56
CA PRO A 131 27.06 -18.32 -24.99
C PRO A 131 28.25 -18.69 -24.08
N GLU A 132 29.18 -17.75 -23.91
CA GLU A 132 30.41 -17.93 -23.13
C GLU A 132 30.22 -17.65 -21.63
N VAL A 133 31.14 -18.16 -20.81
CA VAL A 133 31.19 -17.98 -19.35
C VAL A 133 32.45 -17.19 -19.00
N TYR A 134 32.32 -16.05 -18.33
CA TYR A 134 33.46 -15.32 -17.77
C TYR A 134 33.89 -15.95 -16.44
N GLY A 135 35.15 -16.37 -16.37
CA GLY A 135 35.69 -17.19 -15.28
C GLY A 135 36.32 -16.39 -14.15
N THR A 136 36.47 -17.05 -13.00
CA THR A 136 37.16 -16.54 -11.81
C THR A 136 38.67 -16.45 -12.04
N ALA A 137 39.30 -15.32 -11.73
CA ALA A 137 40.75 -15.16 -11.73
C ALA A 137 41.28 -15.05 -10.29
N ILE A 138 42.30 -15.85 -9.96
CA ILE A 138 43.12 -15.73 -8.76
C ILE A 138 44.56 -15.51 -9.22
N GLY A 139 45.23 -14.47 -8.72
CA GLY A 139 46.60 -14.14 -9.15
C GLY A 139 47.09 -12.79 -8.64
N ALA A 140 47.41 -12.71 -7.35
CA ALA A 140 48.14 -11.58 -6.77
C ALA A 140 49.16 -12.11 -5.76
N THR A 141 50.45 -12.02 -6.11
CA THR A 141 51.54 -12.65 -5.35
C THR A 141 51.90 -11.82 -4.11
N THR A 142 51.79 -12.42 -2.92
CA THR A 142 52.33 -11.86 -1.68
C THR A 142 53.62 -12.59 -1.29
N VAL A 143 54.64 -11.82 -0.93
CA VAL A 143 56.00 -12.29 -0.64
C VAL A 143 56.04 -13.04 0.70
N GLN A 144 56.70 -14.20 0.73
CA GLN A 144 57.04 -14.89 1.98
C GLN A 144 58.17 -14.14 2.70
N VAL A 145 58.08 -14.05 4.04
CA VAL A 145 59.18 -13.62 4.90
C VAL A 145 59.36 -14.70 5.97
N ASP A 146 60.55 -15.28 6.03
CA ASP A 146 60.87 -16.39 6.93
C ASP A 146 60.85 -15.99 8.42
N LYS A 147 60.35 -16.90 9.25
CA LYS A 147 60.84 -17.08 10.63
C LYS A 147 60.95 -18.57 10.96
N ALA A 148 62.09 -18.94 11.53
CA ALA A 148 62.48 -20.32 11.83
C ALA A 148 61.84 -20.84 13.15
N PRO A 149 61.78 -22.17 13.37
CA PRO A 149 61.16 -22.76 14.55
C PRO A 149 62.13 -23.01 15.71
N ALA A 150 61.70 -22.61 16.92
CA ALA A 150 62.16 -23.05 18.24
C ALA A 150 61.09 -22.60 19.27
N ASP A 151 60.86 -23.24 20.42
CA ASP A 151 61.56 -24.38 21.02
C ASP A 151 60.60 -25.26 21.85
N GLN A 152 61.06 -26.42 22.31
CA GLN A 152 60.33 -27.23 23.31
C GLN A 152 60.78 -26.87 24.73
N THR A 153 59.85 -26.79 25.70
CA THR A 153 60.22 -26.89 27.13
C THR A 153 59.09 -27.54 27.93
N THR A 154 59.43 -28.59 28.67
CA THR A 154 58.51 -29.36 29.52
C THR A 154 58.83 -29.15 30.99
N VAL A 155 57.82 -28.83 31.80
CA VAL A 155 57.76 -29.17 33.24
C VAL A 155 56.31 -29.56 33.57
N LEU A 156 56.13 -30.47 34.52
CA LEU A 156 54.83 -31.01 34.95
C LEU A 156 54.15 -30.08 35.97
N ASP A 157 52.84 -30.25 36.14
CA ASP A 157 52.32 -30.50 37.50
C ASP A 157 51.13 -31.49 37.47
N ASN A 158 50.74 -32.03 38.63
CA ASN A 158 49.83 -33.17 38.78
C ASN A 158 48.54 -32.84 39.55
N GLY A 159 47.44 -33.51 39.15
CA GLY A 159 46.18 -33.55 39.89
C GLY A 159 45.15 -32.48 39.46
N THR A 160 43.85 -32.75 39.41
CA THR A 160 43.10 -33.95 39.81
C THR A 160 42.05 -34.31 38.75
N GLN A 161 41.77 -35.60 38.57
CA GLN A 161 40.79 -36.07 37.59
C GLN A 161 39.35 -35.89 38.07
N THR A 162 38.56 -35.10 37.33
CA THR A 162 37.09 -35.24 37.27
C THR A 162 36.68 -35.44 35.81
N ALA A 163 36.61 -36.70 35.38
CA ALA A 163 36.49 -37.06 33.96
C ALA A 163 35.07 -37.52 33.57
N SER A 164 34.27 -36.65 32.92
CA SER A 164 33.11 -37.08 32.11
C SER A 164 32.47 -36.04 31.16
N SER A 165 33.18 -34.97 30.73
CA SER A 165 32.64 -34.00 29.75
C SER A 165 33.31 -34.07 28.36
N GLY A 166 34.61 -33.75 28.28
CA GLY A 166 35.32 -33.45 27.02
C GLY A 166 35.39 -34.53 25.93
N LYS A 167 34.86 -35.74 26.16
CA LYS A 167 34.63 -36.72 25.07
C LYS A 167 33.40 -36.40 24.22
N HIS A 168 32.37 -35.74 24.77
CA HIS A 168 31.15 -35.40 24.02
C HIS A 168 31.39 -34.22 23.05
N ASP A 169 32.06 -33.16 23.51
CA ASP A 169 32.40 -32.01 22.67
C ASP A 169 33.36 -32.35 21.53
N ALA A 170 34.27 -33.31 21.75
CA ALA A 170 35.14 -33.86 20.70
C ALA A 170 34.37 -34.65 19.60
N VAL A 171 33.16 -35.14 19.90
CA VAL A 171 32.28 -35.81 18.94
C VAL A 171 31.36 -34.78 18.26
N LEU A 172 30.78 -33.84 19.01
CA LEU A 172 29.97 -32.75 18.45
C LEU A 172 30.79 -31.86 17.50
N SER A 173 31.99 -31.45 17.90
CA SER A 173 32.90 -30.68 17.04
C SER A 173 33.45 -31.48 15.85
N LYS A 174 33.32 -32.81 15.82
CA LYS A 174 33.53 -33.64 14.61
C LYS A 174 32.29 -33.70 13.72
N LEU A 175 31.10 -33.86 14.32
CA LEU A 175 29.81 -33.86 13.61
C LEU A 175 29.62 -32.57 12.79
N PHE A 176 29.85 -31.40 13.37
CA PHE A 176 29.71 -30.12 12.67
C PHE A 176 30.92 -29.72 11.79
N LYS A 177 32.03 -30.47 11.81
CA LYS A 177 33.15 -30.29 10.87
C LYS A 177 32.99 -31.07 9.57
N GLY A 178 32.01 -31.97 9.48
CA GLY A 178 31.56 -32.56 8.21
C GLY A 178 30.26 -31.92 7.74
N ASN A 179 30.05 -31.83 6.43
CA ASN A 179 28.78 -31.41 5.85
C ASN A 179 27.71 -32.51 6.02
N LEU A 180 27.18 -32.66 7.24
CA LEU A 180 26.07 -33.56 7.59
C LEU A 180 24.91 -33.43 6.61
N LEU A 181 24.58 -32.19 6.23
CA LEU A 181 23.51 -31.89 5.28
C LEU A 181 23.80 -32.41 3.86
N GLU A 182 25.05 -32.39 3.37
CA GLU A 182 25.37 -32.93 2.04
C GLU A 182 25.18 -34.45 2.04
N ASN A 183 25.73 -35.11 3.06
CA ASN A 183 25.69 -36.57 3.24
C ASN A 183 24.27 -37.14 3.48
N PHE A 184 23.31 -36.34 3.95
CA PHE A 184 21.94 -36.77 4.20
C PHE A 184 21.18 -37.03 2.88
N THR A 185 21.08 -38.28 2.46
CA THR A 185 20.30 -38.68 1.27
C THR A 185 18.81 -38.78 1.59
N VAL A 186 17.98 -38.13 0.75
CA VAL A 186 16.51 -38.24 0.82
C VAL A 186 16.07 -39.44 0.00
N ASP A 187 15.27 -40.30 0.61
CA ASP A 187 14.73 -41.54 0.06
C ASP A 187 13.27 -41.75 0.52
N ASN A 188 12.65 -42.85 0.08
CA ASN A 188 11.26 -43.21 0.44
C ASN A 188 11.05 -43.54 1.94
N THR A 189 12.10 -43.52 2.76
CA THR A 189 12.01 -43.64 4.23
C THR A 189 12.25 -42.30 4.95
N THR A 190 12.49 -41.23 4.19
CA THR A 190 12.83 -39.91 4.70
C THR A 190 11.58 -39.04 4.86
N TYR A 191 11.34 -38.62 6.10
CA TYR A 191 10.22 -37.79 6.51
C TYR A 191 10.70 -36.40 6.96
N SER A 192 9.77 -35.45 6.96
CA SER A 192 9.93 -34.11 7.45
C SER A 192 8.81 -33.74 8.40
N LEU A 193 9.13 -32.98 9.45
CA LEU A 193 8.16 -32.36 10.34
C LEU A 193 8.46 -30.87 10.44
N ALA A 194 7.44 -30.02 10.29
CA ALA A 194 7.56 -28.57 10.30
C ALA A 194 6.62 -27.95 11.36
N GLN A 195 7.20 -27.48 12.46
CA GLN A 195 6.46 -26.82 13.53
C GLN A 195 6.59 -25.31 13.42
N ILE A 196 5.48 -24.58 13.28
CA ILE A 196 5.48 -23.12 13.39
C ILE A 196 5.85 -22.74 14.84
N ARG A 197 6.81 -21.81 15.00
CA ARG A 197 7.28 -21.30 16.31
C ARG A 197 6.86 -19.86 16.58
N ALA A 198 6.79 -19.04 15.54
CA ALA A 198 6.24 -17.68 15.62
C ALA A 198 5.61 -17.27 14.28
N THR A 199 4.52 -16.51 14.36
CA THR A 199 3.84 -15.92 13.21
C THR A 199 2.95 -14.76 13.65
N PHE A 200 2.95 -13.67 12.88
CA PHE A 200 2.03 -12.54 13.04
C PHE A 200 0.90 -12.60 11.99
N TYR A 201 -0.06 -11.67 12.06
CA TYR A 201 -1.18 -11.61 11.12
C TYR A 201 -0.75 -11.66 9.63
N PRO A 202 -1.61 -12.18 8.74
CA PRO A 202 -1.46 -12.03 7.29
C PRO A 202 -1.27 -10.57 6.87
N LYS A 203 -0.70 -10.35 5.68
CA LYS A 203 -0.48 -8.99 5.15
C LYS A 203 -1.81 -8.25 4.92
N PHE A 204 -2.05 -7.24 5.77
CA PHE A 204 -3.15 -6.28 5.69
C PHE A 204 -2.73 -4.96 5.02
N GLU A 205 -3.69 -4.21 4.48
CA GLU A 205 -3.41 -3.07 3.59
C GLU A 205 -3.43 -1.70 4.27
N ASN A 206 -2.83 -0.71 3.59
CA ASN A 206 -3.05 0.70 3.95
C ASN A 206 -4.31 1.16 3.21
N GLU A 207 -5.19 1.91 3.89
CA GLU A 207 -6.43 2.50 3.36
C GLU A 207 -6.32 3.17 1.97
N LYS A 208 -5.12 3.65 1.61
CA LYS A 208 -4.83 4.37 0.36
C LYS A 208 -5.06 3.58 -0.95
N SER A 209 -5.40 2.29 -0.89
CA SER A 209 -5.80 1.52 -2.09
C SER A 209 -7.30 1.18 -2.17
N ASP A 210 -8.09 1.32 -1.11
CA ASP A 210 -9.37 0.62 -1.02
C ASP A 210 -10.49 1.42 -0.33
N GLN A 211 -11.23 2.24 -1.09
CA GLN A 211 -12.58 2.65 -0.68
C GLN A 211 -13.53 1.44 -0.61
N GLU A 212 -13.26 0.36 -1.36
CA GLU A 212 -14.00 -0.90 -1.32
C GLU A 212 -13.92 -1.52 0.09
N ILE A 213 -12.73 -1.72 0.65
CA ILE A 213 -12.57 -2.30 2.00
C ILE A 213 -13.29 -1.44 3.05
N ARG A 214 -13.17 -0.11 3.01
CA ARG A 214 -13.91 0.79 3.91
C ARG A 214 -15.44 0.59 3.76
N THR A 215 -15.92 0.46 2.53
CA THR A 215 -17.35 0.28 2.23
C THR A 215 -17.84 -1.09 2.70
N ARG A 216 -17.10 -2.17 2.42
CA ARG A 216 -17.36 -3.54 2.88
C ARG A 216 -17.39 -3.62 4.41
N MET A 217 -16.43 -2.98 5.10
CA MET A 217 -16.43 -2.88 6.56
C MET A 217 -17.70 -2.20 7.11
N ILE A 218 -18.07 -1.03 6.56
CA ILE A 218 -19.30 -0.32 6.94
C ILE A 218 -20.53 -1.19 6.67
N GLU A 219 -20.58 -1.85 5.52
CA GLU A 219 -21.73 -2.67 5.08
C GLU A 219 -21.91 -3.93 5.94
N MET A 220 -20.84 -4.67 6.25
CA MET A 220 -20.92 -5.86 7.10
C MET A 220 -21.44 -5.53 8.50
N VAL A 221 -20.96 -4.44 9.10
CA VAL A 221 -21.45 -3.94 10.38
C VAL A 221 -22.89 -3.42 10.26
N SER A 222 -23.23 -2.71 9.17
CA SER A 222 -24.58 -2.22 8.91
C SER A 222 -25.62 -3.34 8.73
N ARG A 223 -25.19 -4.51 8.26
CA ARG A 223 -26.00 -5.72 8.12
C ARG A 223 -26.02 -6.59 9.39
N GLY A 224 -25.34 -6.18 10.46
CA GLY A 224 -25.24 -6.94 11.72
C GLY A 224 -24.37 -8.20 11.64
N LEU A 225 -23.62 -8.40 10.55
CA LEU A 225 -22.81 -9.61 10.31
C LEU A 225 -21.48 -9.59 11.07
N ALA A 226 -21.04 -8.42 11.52
CA ALA A 226 -19.73 -8.18 12.11
C ALA A 226 -19.75 -7.01 13.09
N THR A 227 -18.70 -6.91 13.91
CA THR A 227 -18.30 -5.67 14.59
C THR A 227 -16.97 -5.18 13.99
N LEU A 228 -16.79 -3.88 13.83
CA LEU A 228 -15.48 -3.28 13.54
C LEU A 228 -14.75 -3.03 14.86
N GLU A 229 -13.58 -3.62 15.00
CA GLU A 229 -12.63 -3.37 16.06
C GLU A 229 -11.59 -2.35 15.59
N VAL A 230 -11.17 -1.44 16.46
CA VAL A 230 -10.09 -0.48 16.19
C VAL A 230 -9.12 -0.44 17.37
N SER A 231 -7.83 -0.39 17.12
CA SER A 231 -6.80 -0.22 18.15
C SER A 231 -5.73 0.80 17.75
N LEU A 232 -5.02 1.38 18.73
CA LEU A 232 -3.91 2.29 18.44
C LEU A 232 -2.79 1.55 17.70
N LYS A 233 -2.25 2.15 16.62
CA LYS A 233 -0.94 1.75 16.13
C LYS A 233 0.15 2.60 16.79
N HIS A 234 0.76 2.01 17.81
CA HIS A 234 2.05 2.45 18.37
C HIS A 234 3.15 2.44 17.31
N SER A 235 4.26 3.15 17.54
CA SER A 235 5.46 3.04 16.71
C SER A 235 6.57 2.28 17.42
N GLY A 236 6.90 1.10 16.92
CA GLY A 236 8.07 0.35 17.36
C GLY A 236 8.47 -0.70 16.33
N SER A 237 8.92 -1.84 16.84
CA SER A 237 9.34 -3.02 16.07
C SER A 237 8.47 -4.22 16.44
N LEU A 238 8.13 -5.07 15.46
CA LEU A 238 7.42 -6.32 15.74
C LEU A 238 8.36 -7.29 16.49
N PHE A 239 8.02 -7.57 17.74
CA PHE A 239 8.66 -8.57 18.59
C PHE A 239 7.67 -9.68 18.93
N MET A 240 8.12 -10.93 18.86
CA MET A 240 7.31 -12.13 19.12
C MET A 240 8.06 -13.09 20.05
N TYR A 241 7.31 -13.77 20.90
CA TYR A 241 7.86 -14.67 21.92
C TYR A 241 6.93 -15.88 22.11
N ALA A 242 7.51 -17.08 22.15
CA ALA A 242 6.76 -18.34 22.25
C ALA A 242 7.16 -19.20 23.47
N GLY A 243 7.83 -18.58 24.45
CA GLY A 243 8.54 -19.27 25.54
C GLY A 243 10.05 -19.33 25.28
N HIS A 244 10.78 -19.93 26.22
CA HIS A 244 12.24 -20.04 26.21
C HIS A 244 12.76 -21.16 25.30
N GLU A 245 12.10 -22.32 25.26
CA GLU A 245 12.25 -23.28 24.16
C GLU A 245 11.60 -22.72 22.90
N GLY A 246 10.44 -22.06 23.05
CA GLY A 246 9.65 -21.50 21.95
C GLY A 246 10.47 -20.66 20.98
N GLY A 247 11.21 -19.69 21.52
CA GLY A 247 12.09 -18.78 20.82
C GLY A 247 11.64 -17.32 20.93
N ALA A 248 12.59 -16.41 20.72
CA ALA A 248 12.38 -14.97 20.68
C ALA A 248 12.71 -14.43 19.27
N TYR A 249 11.78 -13.70 18.66
CA TYR A 249 11.79 -13.40 17.24
C TYR A 249 11.48 -11.92 16.96
N ALA A 250 12.20 -11.32 16.01
CA ALA A 250 11.86 -10.03 15.42
C ALA A 250 11.20 -10.24 14.05
N LYS A 251 10.65 -9.17 13.44
CA LYS A 251 9.97 -9.19 12.12
C LYS A 251 10.55 -10.17 11.08
N ASN A 252 11.87 -10.22 10.90
CA ASN A 252 12.56 -10.97 9.85
C ASN A 252 13.79 -11.77 10.34
N SER A 253 14.04 -11.83 11.66
CA SER A 253 15.28 -12.36 12.24
C SER A 253 15.11 -12.83 13.69
N TYR A 254 16.11 -13.55 14.21
CA TYR A 254 16.19 -13.98 15.60
C TYR A 254 17.66 -14.02 16.05
N GLY A 255 17.92 -14.20 17.35
CA GLY A 255 19.28 -14.37 17.88
C GLY A 255 20.16 -13.13 17.71
N ASN A 256 19.60 -11.94 17.92
CA ASN A 256 20.29 -10.66 17.71
C ASN A 256 19.89 -9.61 18.76
N ILE A 257 20.44 -8.40 18.63
CA ILE A 257 20.15 -7.29 19.56
C ILE A 257 18.65 -6.95 19.66
N TYR A 258 17.91 -6.98 18.55
CA TYR A 258 16.46 -6.73 18.54
C TYR A 258 15.70 -7.74 19.41
N THR A 259 16.03 -9.04 19.33
CA THR A 259 15.38 -10.06 20.18
C THR A 259 15.89 -10.07 21.61
N ALA A 260 17.15 -9.68 21.85
CA ALA A 260 17.67 -9.50 23.22
C ALA A 260 16.98 -8.34 23.95
N VAL A 261 16.81 -7.20 23.27
CA VAL A 261 16.07 -6.04 23.79
C VAL A 261 14.60 -6.39 24.02
N GLY A 262 13.96 -7.13 23.12
CA GLY A 262 12.58 -7.59 23.30
C GLY A 262 12.40 -8.49 24.54
N VAL A 263 13.28 -9.47 24.75
CA VAL A 263 13.27 -10.33 25.93
C VAL A 263 13.57 -9.53 27.21
N PHE A 264 14.49 -8.57 27.16
CA PHE A 264 14.77 -7.67 28.28
C PHE A 264 13.53 -6.84 28.68
N VAL A 265 12.90 -6.16 27.73
CA VAL A 265 11.76 -5.29 28.01
C VAL A 265 10.55 -6.10 28.50
N LEU A 266 10.27 -7.26 27.90
CA LEU A 266 9.23 -8.18 28.39
C LEU A 266 9.54 -8.68 29.82
N GLY A 267 10.79 -9.05 30.09
CA GLY A 267 11.24 -9.42 31.43
C GLY A 267 11.09 -8.29 32.46
N ARG A 268 11.32 -7.04 32.05
CA ARG A 268 11.12 -5.84 32.88
C ARG A 268 9.63 -5.57 33.16
N MET A 269 8.74 -5.74 32.18
CA MET A 269 7.28 -5.64 32.41
C MET A 269 6.80 -6.65 33.45
N PHE A 270 7.34 -7.88 33.46
CA PHE A 270 7.03 -8.86 34.52
C PHE A 270 7.47 -8.40 35.92
N ARG A 271 8.59 -7.66 36.06
CA ARG A 271 9.01 -7.07 37.35
C ARG A 271 8.12 -5.93 37.78
N GLU A 272 7.80 -5.03 36.86
CA GLU A 272 6.90 -3.91 37.09
C GLU A 272 5.51 -4.38 37.56
N ALA A 273 5.03 -5.51 37.02
CA ALA A 273 3.68 -6.02 37.28
C ALA A 273 3.57 -7.06 38.43
N TRP A 274 4.66 -7.74 38.80
CA TRP A 274 4.65 -8.82 39.81
C TRP A 274 5.70 -8.68 40.92
N GLY A 275 6.56 -7.66 40.87
CA GLY A 275 7.60 -7.39 41.87
C GLY A 275 8.47 -8.61 42.18
N SER A 276 8.56 -8.98 43.46
CA SER A 276 9.31 -10.16 43.93
C SER A 276 8.80 -11.51 43.38
N GLN A 277 7.58 -11.59 42.87
CA GLN A 277 7.04 -12.82 42.25
C GLN A 277 7.40 -12.96 40.77
N ALA A 278 8.03 -11.96 40.15
CA ALA A 278 8.28 -11.91 38.71
C ALA A 278 9.05 -13.14 38.18
N SER A 279 10.11 -13.58 38.87
CA SER A 279 10.89 -14.77 38.49
C SER A 279 10.02 -16.03 38.41
N LYS A 280 9.15 -16.26 39.40
CA LYS A 280 8.21 -17.39 39.39
C LYS A 280 7.19 -17.25 38.26
N LYS A 281 6.62 -16.06 38.08
CA LYS A 281 5.60 -15.78 37.05
C LYS A 281 6.16 -15.87 35.63
N GLN A 282 7.44 -15.55 35.44
CA GLN A 282 8.18 -15.73 34.19
C GLN A 282 8.32 -17.21 33.80
N SER A 283 8.66 -18.09 34.75
CA SER A 283 8.73 -19.54 34.47
C SER A 283 7.34 -20.14 34.23
N GLU A 284 6.33 -19.81 35.05
CA GLU A 284 4.93 -20.20 34.81
C GLU A 284 4.41 -19.75 33.43
N PHE A 285 4.85 -18.58 32.95
CA PHE A 285 4.48 -18.06 31.64
C PHE A 285 5.13 -18.83 30.49
N ASN A 286 6.42 -19.17 30.61
CA ASN A 286 7.13 -19.98 29.63
C ASN A 286 6.52 -21.37 29.49
N GLU A 287 6.27 -22.05 30.61
CA GLU A 287 5.57 -23.34 30.64
C GLU A 287 4.19 -23.24 29.97
N PHE A 288 3.43 -22.19 30.27
CA PHE A 288 2.10 -21.99 29.67
C PHE A 288 2.17 -21.78 28.15
N LEU A 289 3.09 -20.95 27.64
CA LEU A 289 3.25 -20.74 26.19
C LEU A 289 3.67 -22.04 25.48
N GLU A 290 4.59 -22.80 26.07
CA GLU A 290 5.13 -24.01 25.45
C GLU A 290 4.13 -25.18 25.46
N GLN A 291 3.44 -25.41 26.58
CA GLN A 291 2.41 -26.46 26.69
C GLN A 291 1.24 -26.22 25.73
N ASN A 292 0.80 -24.97 25.58
CA ASN A 292 -0.33 -24.60 24.70
C ASN A 292 0.11 -24.27 23.26
N ARG A 293 1.41 -24.38 22.93
CA ARG A 293 2.00 -23.98 21.64
C ARG A 293 1.58 -22.57 21.20
N MET A 294 1.74 -21.59 22.07
CA MET A 294 1.33 -20.21 21.86
C MET A 294 2.50 -19.28 21.55
N CYS A 295 2.26 -18.31 20.66
CA CYS A 295 3.16 -17.19 20.39
C CYS A 295 2.43 -15.88 20.68
N ILE A 296 3.01 -15.04 21.55
CA ILE A 296 2.58 -13.66 21.72
C ILE A 296 3.29 -12.75 20.71
N SER A 297 2.57 -11.77 20.19
CA SER A 297 3.10 -10.72 19.30
C SER A 297 2.89 -9.36 19.94
N MET A 298 3.92 -8.52 19.90
CA MET A 298 3.94 -7.20 20.53
C MET A 298 4.57 -6.16 19.59
N GLU A 299 4.15 -4.91 19.72
CA GLU A 299 4.99 -3.79 19.28
C GLU A 299 5.98 -3.48 20.42
N LEU A 300 7.27 -3.64 20.15
CA LEU A 300 8.38 -3.27 21.04
C LEU A 300 8.71 -1.79 20.81
N VAL A 301 8.38 -0.95 21.78
CA VAL A 301 8.50 0.50 21.70
C VAL A 301 9.70 0.94 22.54
N THR A 302 10.78 1.32 21.86
CA THR A 302 12.01 1.80 22.49
C THR A 302 12.76 2.82 21.63
N ALA A 303 13.57 3.67 22.25
CA ALA A 303 14.50 4.56 21.56
C ALA A 303 15.88 3.92 21.28
N VAL A 304 16.15 2.72 21.80
CA VAL A 304 17.48 2.06 21.75
C VAL A 304 17.78 1.38 20.41
N LEU A 305 16.74 0.95 19.68
CA LEU A 305 16.86 0.25 18.40
C LEU A 305 16.80 1.20 17.18
N GLY A 306 16.51 2.48 17.40
CA GLY A 306 16.48 3.53 16.36
C GLY A 306 15.21 4.39 16.38
N ASP A 307 15.12 5.34 15.46
CA ASP A 307 13.99 6.27 15.34
C ASP A 307 12.90 5.78 14.34
N HIS A 308 11.72 5.44 14.87
CA HIS A 308 10.58 4.94 14.06
C HIS A 308 9.50 6.02 13.81
N GLY A 309 9.23 6.89 14.80
CA GLY A 309 8.14 7.89 14.77
C GLY A 309 8.43 9.09 15.68
N GLN A 310 7.99 9.02 16.93
CA GLN A 310 8.46 9.87 18.04
C GLN A 310 9.29 9.02 19.00
N ARG A 311 10.34 9.61 19.60
CA ARG A 311 11.17 8.93 20.61
C ARG A 311 10.34 8.70 21.88
N PRO A 312 10.15 7.43 22.31
CA PRO A 312 9.35 7.14 23.49
C PRO A 312 10.10 7.54 24.77
N ARG A 313 9.31 7.91 25.78
CA ARG A 313 9.78 8.36 27.10
C ARG A 313 10.23 7.19 27.95
N ASP A 314 9.48 6.09 27.90
CA ASP A 314 9.76 4.79 28.54
C ASP A 314 10.02 3.71 27.47
N ASP A 315 10.63 2.58 27.84
CA ASP A 315 10.89 1.45 26.94
C ASP A 315 10.01 0.26 27.34
N TYR A 316 9.03 -0.09 26.50
CA TYR A 316 7.96 -1.04 26.84
C TYR A 316 7.53 -1.93 25.65
N VAL A 317 6.76 -2.98 25.95
CA VAL A 317 6.05 -3.80 24.95
C VAL A 317 4.55 -3.65 25.14
N VAL A 318 3.79 -3.72 24.05
CA VAL A 318 2.31 -3.77 24.08
C VAL A 318 1.82 -4.93 23.22
N VAL A 319 0.93 -5.76 23.76
CA VAL A 319 0.43 -6.94 23.06
C VAL A 319 -0.50 -6.54 21.92
N THR A 320 -0.22 -7.06 20.72
CA THR A 320 -0.95 -6.76 19.47
C THR A 320 -1.59 -8.00 18.85
N ALA A 321 -1.10 -9.20 19.16
CA ALA A 321 -1.77 -10.47 18.85
C ALA A 321 -1.37 -11.57 19.84
N VAL A 322 -2.22 -12.56 20.01
CA VAL A 322 -1.90 -13.85 20.64
C VAL A 322 -2.31 -14.94 19.67
N THR A 323 -1.41 -15.89 19.39
CA THR A 323 -1.56 -16.88 18.32
C THR A 323 -1.34 -18.29 18.84
N GLU A 324 -2.29 -19.19 18.61
CA GLU A 324 -2.12 -20.63 18.81
C GLU A 324 -1.51 -21.29 17.56
N LEU A 325 -0.43 -22.04 17.78
CA LEU A 325 0.41 -22.67 16.75
C LEU A 325 0.27 -24.20 16.81
N GLY A 326 -0.97 -24.70 16.84
CA GLY A 326 -1.30 -26.13 16.90
C GLY A 326 -0.91 -26.92 15.64
N SER A 327 -1.49 -28.11 15.45
CA SER A 327 -1.24 -29.01 14.30
C SER A 327 -1.98 -28.61 13.01
N GLY A 328 -2.45 -27.36 12.91
CA GLY A 328 -3.14 -26.83 11.74
C GLY A 328 -2.89 -25.34 11.53
N LYS A 329 -3.75 -24.70 10.74
CA LYS A 329 -3.68 -23.25 10.42
C LYS A 329 -3.61 -22.43 11.73
N PRO A 330 -2.60 -21.53 11.90
CA PRO A 330 -2.50 -20.65 13.05
C PRO A 330 -3.80 -19.91 13.38
N LYS A 331 -4.22 -19.97 14.64
CA LYS A 331 -5.43 -19.29 15.13
C LYS A 331 -5.03 -18.05 15.92
N PHE A 332 -5.63 -16.91 15.60
CA PHE A 332 -5.42 -15.66 16.33
C PHE A 332 -6.59 -15.42 17.28
N TYR A 333 -6.28 -15.01 18.50
CA TYR A 333 -7.26 -14.71 19.55
C TYR A 333 -8.21 -13.56 19.15
N SER A 334 -9.44 -13.58 19.68
CA SER A 334 -10.30 -12.39 19.64
C SER A 334 -9.76 -11.37 20.64
N THR A 335 -10.05 -10.09 20.47
CA THR A 335 -9.52 -9.07 21.39
C THR A 335 -10.05 -9.18 22.83
N PRO A 336 -11.29 -9.65 23.10
CA PRO A 336 -11.66 -10.14 24.42
C PRO A 336 -10.70 -11.19 24.99
N ASP A 337 -10.30 -12.21 24.20
CA ASP A 337 -9.34 -13.23 24.65
C ASP A 337 -7.94 -12.64 24.88
N VAL A 338 -7.48 -11.73 24.02
CA VAL A 338 -6.20 -11.01 24.18
C VAL A 338 -6.22 -10.18 25.46
N ILE A 339 -7.32 -9.50 25.77
CA ILE A 339 -7.49 -8.72 27.01
C ILE A 339 -7.51 -9.64 28.23
N THR A 340 -8.25 -10.76 28.19
CA THR A 340 -8.24 -11.79 29.24
C THR A 340 -6.84 -12.34 29.50
N PHE A 341 -6.12 -12.71 28.43
CA PHE A 341 -4.75 -13.18 28.48
C PHE A 341 -3.82 -12.13 29.11
N CYS A 342 -3.91 -10.87 28.67
CA CYS A 342 -3.07 -9.80 29.20
C CYS A 342 -3.38 -9.51 30.67
N ARG A 343 -4.65 -9.49 31.09
CA ARG A 343 -5.03 -9.30 32.50
C ARG A 343 -4.56 -10.46 33.38
N LYS A 344 -4.71 -11.71 32.93
CA LYS A 344 -4.20 -12.92 33.62
C LYS A 344 -2.70 -12.84 33.89
N TRP A 345 -1.92 -12.35 32.93
CA TRP A 345 -0.45 -12.26 33.03
C TRP A 345 0.08 -10.88 33.46
N ARG A 346 -0.82 -9.91 33.69
CA ARG A 346 -0.53 -8.48 33.90
C ARG A 346 0.37 -7.84 32.81
N LEU A 347 0.20 -8.27 31.56
CA LEU A 347 0.92 -7.73 30.39
C LEU A 347 0.24 -6.47 29.82
N PRO A 348 0.97 -5.55 29.15
CA PRO A 348 0.37 -4.31 28.67
C PRO A 348 -0.61 -4.50 27.50
N THR A 349 -1.86 -4.07 27.70
CA THR A 349 -2.93 -4.05 26.67
C THR A 349 -2.86 -2.78 25.84
N ASN A 350 -3.22 -2.90 24.56
CA ASN A 350 -3.48 -1.76 23.69
C ASN A 350 -4.81 -1.06 24.07
N HIS A 351 -5.01 0.19 23.63
CA HIS A 351 -6.32 0.86 23.68
C HIS A 351 -7.16 0.38 22.50
N VAL A 352 -8.39 -0.04 22.77
CA VAL A 352 -9.30 -0.67 21.81
C VAL A 352 -10.68 0.00 21.83
N TRP A 353 -11.29 0.13 20.66
CA TRP A 353 -12.66 0.60 20.45
C TRP A 353 -13.46 -0.41 19.62
N LEU A 354 -14.75 -0.57 19.90
CA LEU A 354 -15.67 -1.41 19.14
C LEU A 354 -16.81 -0.58 18.52
N PHE A 355 -17.14 -0.88 17.26
CA PHE A 355 -18.18 -0.24 16.47
C PHE A 355 -19.06 -1.31 15.81
N SER A 356 -20.23 -1.52 16.38
CA SER A 356 -21.19 -2.59 16.08
C SER A 356 -22.42 -2.14 15.28
N THR A 357 -22.59 -0.83 15.07
CA THR A 357 -23.74 -0.27 14.35
C THR A 357 -23.32 0.55 13.13
N ARG A 358 -24.23 0.71 12.15
CA ARG A 358 -24.03 1.63 11.01
C ARG A 358 -23.68 3.06 11.47
N LYS A 359 -24.24 3.51 12.59
CA LYS A 359 -24.04 4.86 13.13
C LYS A 359 -22.65 5.03 13.76
N SER A 360 -22.23 4.08 14.59
CA SER A 360 -20.91 4.12 15.25
C SER A 360 -19.78 3.88 14.23
N VAL A 361 -19.92 2.93 13.30
CA VAL A 361 -18.89 2.64 12.27
C VAL A 361 -18.72 3.77 11.25
N THR A 362 -19.79 4.49 10.86
CA THR A 362 -19.67 5.66 9.98
C THR A 362 -19.10 6.87 10.72
N SER A 363 -19.51 7.08 11.97
CA SER A 363 -18.93 8.11 12.85
C SER A 363 -17.43 7.91 13.05
N PHE A 364 -16.96 6.67 13.25
CA PHE A 364 -15.54 6.33 13.31
C PHE A 364 -14.75 6.84 12.09
N PHE A 365 -15.18 6.48 10.88
CA PHE A 365 -14.46 6.86 9.66
C PHE A 365 -14.49 8.37 9.42
N VAL A 366 -15.56 9.08 9.78
CA VAL A 366 -15.61 10.55 9.70
C VAL A 366 -14.75 11.21 10.79
N ALA A 367 -14.71 10.67 12.01
CA ALA A 367 -13.84 11.16 13.08
C ALA A 367 -12.35 11.04 12.69
N TYR A 368 -11.96 9.93 12.08
CA TYR A 368 -10.63 9.77 11.50
C TYR A 368 -10.41 10.71 10.29
N ASP A 369 -11.35 10.81 9.34
CA ASP A 369 -11.22 11.71 8.18
C ASP A 369 -11.05 13.18 8.60
N ALA A 370 -11.70 13.60 9.68
CA ALA A 370 -11.55 14.92 10.28
C ALA A 370 -10.22 15.10 11.04
N LEU A 371 -9.54 14.03 11.45
CA LEU A 371 -8.30 14.08 12.24
C LEU A 371 -7.04 13.64 11.48
N CYS A 372 -7.14 13.03 10.30
CA CYS A 372 -6.00 12.36 9.65
C CYS A 372 -4.83 13.29 9.25
N GLU A 373 -5.04 14.61 9.22
CA GLU A 373 -4.02 15.64 8.94
C GLU A 373 -3.44 16.38 10.16
N GLU A 374 -4.10 16.37 11.31
CA GLU A 374 -3.65 17.10 12.53
C GLU A 374 -3.69 16.25 13.82
N GLY A 375 -4.09 14.99 13.70
CA GLY A 375 -4.28 14.05 14.80
C GLY A 375 -3.02 13.85 15.63
N THR A 376 -3.22 13.92 16.94
CA THR A 376 -2.29 13.57 18.02
C THR A 376 -3.04 12.67 19.01
N ALA A 377 -2.32 11.95 19.87
CA ALA A 377 -2.89 10.88 20.69
C ALA A 377 -4.07 11.36 21.56
N THR A 378 -3.94 12.50 22.26
CA THR A 378 -5.01 13.05 23.12
C THR A 378 -6.33 13.31 22.37
N PRO A 379 -6.37 14.14 21.29
CA PRO A 379 -7.61 14.42 20.56
C PRO A 379 -8.13 13.22 19.75
N VAL A 380 -7.26 12.28 19.34
CA VAL A 380 -7.70 11.05 18.65
C VAL A 380 -8.38 10.11 19.64
N CYS A 381 -7.75 9.75 20.76
CA CYS A 381 -8.36 8.88 21.76
C CYS A 381 -9.69 9.45 22.24
N LYS A 382 -9.73 10.73 22.65
CA LYS A 382 -10.98 11.38 23.08
C LYS A 382 -12.09 11.30 22.02
N ALA A 383 -11.79 11.57 20.76
CA ALA A 383 -12.81 11.53 19.70
C ALA A 383 -13.34 10.12 19.45
N LEU A 384 -12.52 9.09 19.64
CA LEU A 384 -12.91 7.68 19.51
C LEU A 384 -13.68 7.18 20.75
N ASP A 385 -13.26 7.58 21.94
CA ASP A 385 -13.97 7.30 23.20
C ASP A 385 -15.40 7.88 23.21
N GLU A 386 -15.63 8.98 22.48
CA GLU A 386 -16.95 9.64 22.32
C GLU A 386 -17.82 9.07 21.18
N VAL A 387 -17.31 8.22 20.28
CA VAL A 387 -18.08 7.64 19.13
C VAL A 387 -18.12 6.11 19.08
N ALA A 388 -17.41 5.41 19.97
CA ALA A 388 -17.42 3.95 20.06
C ALA A 388 -18.59 3.42 20.90
N ASP A 389 -19.04 2.21 20.60
CA ASP A 389 -20.05 1.53 21.41
C ASP A 389 -19.42 0.97 22.71
N ILE A 390 -18.16 0.54 22.64
CA ILE A 390 -17.29 0.22 23.79
C ILE A 390 -15.90 0.82 23.56
N SER A 391 -15.33 1.45 24.60
CA SER A 391 -13.91 1.81 24.68
C SER A 391 -13.24 1.04 25.82
N VAL A 392 -12.05 0.49 25.55
CA VAL A 392 -11.18 -0.16 26.53
C VAL A 392 -9.84 0.55 26.53
N PRO A 393 -9.48 1.32 27.57
CA PRO A 393 -8.21 2.03 27.61
C PRO A 393 -7.02 1.07 27.69
N GLY A 394 -5.92 1.46 27.04
CA GLY A 394 -4.65 0.74 27.14
C GLY A 394 -4.07 0.83 28.55
N SER A 395 -3.49 -0.26 29.07
CA SER A 395 -3.02 -0.29 30.47
C SER A 395 -1.78 0.58 30.72
N LYS A 396 -1.01 0.89 29.67
CA LYS A 396 -0.04 2.00 29.64
C LYS A 396 -0.55 3.08 28.68
N ASP A 397 -0.84 4.26 29.21
CA ASP A 397 -1.29 5.42 28.42
C ASP A 397 -0.22 5.86 27.41
N HIS A 398 -0.59 5.92 26.12
CA HIS A 398 0.27 6.30 25.02
C HIS A 398 0.91 7.68 25.23
N VAL A 399 0.18 8.66 25.80
CA VAL A 399 0.70 10.02 25.99
C VAL A 399 1.82 10.04 27.03
N ARG A 400 1.69 9.29 28.12
CA ARG A 400 2.75 9.11 29.13
C ARG A 400 3.98 8.40 28.57
N VAL A 401 3.82 7.23 27.94
CA VAL A 401 4.98 6.38 27.60
C VAL A 401 5.62 6.67 26.24
N GLN A 402 4.84 7.04 25.23
CA GLN A 402 5.33 7.28 23.86
C GLN A 402 5.24 8.77 23.46
N GLY A 403 4.20 9.47 23.88
CA GLY A 403 3.96 10.88 23.59
C GLY A 403 2.70 11.14 22.75
N GLU A 404 2.59 12.35 22.20
CA GLU A 404 1.42 12.81 21.43
C GLU A 404 1.45 12.43 19.94
N ILE A 405 2.60 12.05 19.38
CA ILE A 405 2.69 11.65 17.97
C ILE A 405 2.31 10.18 17.84
N LEU A 406 1.03 9.96 17.55
CA LEU A 406 0.46 8.68 17.20
C LEU A 406 0.74 8.35 15.71
N GLU A 407 1.22 7.14 15.42
CA GLU A 407 1.43 6.72 14.03
C GLU A 407 0.12 6.52 13.27
N GLY A 408 -0.87 5.92 13.93
CA GLY A 408 -2.10 5.53 13.28
C GLY A 408 -3.04 4.69 14.13
N LEU A 409 -3.96 4.02 13.45
CA LEU A 409 -4.90 3.07 14.00
C LEU A 409 -4.87 1.80 13.14
N VAL A 410 -5.17 0.64 13.73
CA VAL A 410 -5.47 -0.59 12.99
C VAL A 410 -6.95 -0.88 13.19
N ALA A 411 -7.70 -1.04 12.10
CA ALA A 411 -9.12 -1.36 12.12
C ALA A 411 -9.37 -2.73 11.47
N ARG A 412 -10.10 -3.62 12.15
CA ARG A 412 -10.26 -5.04 11.82
C ARG A 412 -11.73 -5.45 11.94
N ILE A 413 -12.22 -6.30 11.04
CA ILE A 413 -13.51 -6.97 11.21
C ILE A 413 -13.38 -8.19 12.14
N VAL A 414 -14.28 -8.27 13.12
CA VAL A 414 -14.42 -9.37 14.08
C VAL A 414 -15.87 -9.85 14.16
N SER A 415 -16.10 -11.01 14.79
CA SER A 415 -17.45 -11.59 14.94
C SER A 415 -18.43 -10.59 15.57
N HIS A 416 -19.70 -10.65 15.15
CA HIS A 416 -20.78 -9.84 15.71
C HIS A 416 -20.94 -10.04 17.24
N GLU A 417 -20.57 -11.21 17.77
CA GLU A 417 -20.62 -11.52 19.20
C GLU A 417 -19.53 -10.83 20.04
N SER A 418 -18.49 -10.29 19.40
CA SER A 418 -17.32 -9.73 20.08
C SER A 418 -17.68 -8.58 21.04
N LEU A 419 -18.77 -7.86 20.78
CA LEU A 419 -19.30 -6.83 21.67
C LEU A 419 -19.76 -7.42 23.02
N LYS A 420 -20.65 -8.42 23.00
CA LYS A 420 -21.16 -9.11 24.20
C LYS A 420 -20.04 -9.81 24.96
N HIS A 421 -19.13 -10.46 24.22
CA HIS A 421 -17.98 -11.12 24.83
C HIS A 421 -17.06 -10.10 25.52
N MET A 422 -16.85 -8.91 24.92
CA MET A 422 -16.11 -7.83 25.56
C MET A 422 -16.78 -7.37 26.86
N GLU A 423 -18.10 -7.13 26.87
CA GLU A 423 -18.84 -6.72 28.07
C GLU A 423 -18.66 -7.73 29.22
N GLN A 424 -18.76 -9.02 28.92
CA GLN A 424 -18.51 -10.07 29.91
C GLN A 424 -17.06 -10.06 30.42
N ILE A 425 -16.07 -10.03 29.54
CA ILE A 425 -14.64 -10.01 29.92
C ILE A 425 -14.26 -8.74 30.71
N LEU A 426 -14.93 -7.61 30.47
CA LEU A 426 -14.75 -6.38 31.25
C LEU A 426 -15.32 -6.49 32.67
N SER A 427 -16.35 -7.32 32.88
CA SER A 427 -16.88 -7.68 34.20
C SER A 427 -16.00 -8.72 34.91
N ASP A 428 -15.76 -9.86 34.26
CA ASP A 428 -15.17 -11.05 34.87
C ASP A 428 -13.66 -10.89 35.17
N PHE A 429 -12.98 -10.03 34.40
CA PHE A 429 -11.56 -9.72 34.56
C PHE A 429 -11.35 -8.20 34.68
N PRO A 430 -11.47 -7.59 35.86
CA PRO A 430 -11.16 -6.16 36.04
C PRO A 430 -9.65 -5.88 35.79
N PRO A 431 -9.26 -4.62 35.53
CA PRO A 431 -7.84 -4.24 35.45
C PRO A 431 -7.08 -4.60 36.74
N PRO A 432 -5.85 -5.13 36.64
CA PRO A 432 -5.07 -5.51 37.82
C PRO A 432 -4.66 -4.27 38.65
N PRO A 433 -4.50 -4.42 39.99
CA PRO A 433 -4.01 -3.33 40.84
C PRO A 433 -2.57 -2.96 40.50
N LEU A 434 -2.24 -1.67 40.65
CA LEU A 434 -0.90 -1.11 40.42
C LEU A 434 0.05 -1.42 41.60
N GLU A 435 0.40 -2.70 41.75
CA GLU A 435 1.34 -3.18 42.76
C GLU A 435 2.80 -3.06 42.28
N GLY A 436 3.35 -1.84 42.23
CA GLY A 436 4.73 -1.63 41.74
C GLY A 436 5.42 -0.30 42.08
N ASP A 437 4.69 0.74 42.48
CA ASP A 437 5.28 2.06 42.78
C ASP A 437 6.34 1.96 43.90
N GLY A 438 7.61 2.22 43.54
CA GLY A 438 8.73 2.33 44.48
C GLY A 438 9.66 1.10 44.60
N GLN A 439 9.49 0.04 43.80
CA GLN A 439 10.46 -1.07 43.77
C GLN A 439 11.63 -0.80 42.81
N ASP A 440 12.83 -1.25 43.19
CA ASP A 440 13.99 -1.22 42.30
C ASP A 440 13.84 -2.28 41.19
N LEU A 441 13.68 -1.82 39.94
CA LEU A 441 13.54 -2.67 38.76
C LEU A 441 14.90 -3.12 38.17
N GLY A 442 16.01 -2.67 38.77
CA GLY A 442 17.35 -2.75 38.22
C GLY A 442 17.58 -1.75 37.09
N PRO A 443 18.81 -1.72 36.52
CA PRO A 443 19.22 -0.73 35.53
C PRO A 443 18.28 -0.71 34.32
N SER A 444 18.03 0.48 33.78
CA SER A 444 17.17 0.65 32.61
C SER A 444 17.80 0.04 31.35
N LEU A 445 16.97 -0.21 30.33
CA LEU A 445 17.46 -0.64 29.02
C LEU A 445 18.55 0.32 28.50
N ARG A 446 18.34 1.62 28.66
CA ARG A 446 19.25 2.68 28.21
C ARG A 446 20.56 2.66 28.98
N GLU A 447 20.55 2.44 30.29
CA GLU A 447 21.78 2.29 31.10
C GLU A 447 22.61 1.09 30.66
N ILE A 448 21.99 -0.10 30.50
CA ILE A 448 22.71 -1.32 30.07
C ILE A 448 23.31 -1.12 28.67
N CYS A 449 22.56 -0.52 27.75
CA CYS A 449 23.02 -0.20 26.40
C CYS A 449 24.05 0.94 26.36
N THR A 450 24.15 1.76 27.42
CA THR A 450 25.19 2.80 27.57
C THR A 450 26.47 2.22 28.17
N ALA A 451 26.38 1.26 29.09
CA ALA A 451 27.53 0.62 29.72
C ALA A 451 28.31 -0.30 28.77
N ASN A 452 27.63 -0.96 27.82
CA ASN A 452 28.20 -2.02 26.98
C ASN A 452 28.50 -1.57 25.52
N ARG A 453 28.90 -0.30 25.35
CA ARG A 453 29.02 0.37 24.03
C ARG A 453 30.22 -0.02 23.15
N THR A 454 30.95 -1.06 23.53
CA THR A 454 32.16 -1.52 22.83
C THR A 454 31.97 -2.79 21.99
N ASP A 455 30.95 -3.62 22.27
CA ASP A 455 30.71 -4.88 21.57
C ASP A 455 29.21 -5.30 21.63
N GLU A 456 28.63 -5.64 20.46
CA GLU A 456 27.24 -6.10 20.37
C GLU A 456 27.02 -7.40 21.16
N LYS A 457 28.02 -8.28 21.24
CA LYS A 457 27.91 -9.54 21.99
C LYS A 457 27.89 -9.31 23.50
N GLN A 458 28.78 -8.47 24.04
CA GLN A 458 28.72 -8.01 25.43
C GLN A 458 27.40 -7.30 25.74
N GLN A 459 26.90 -6.45 24.84
CA GLN A 459 25.61 -5.78 25.02
C GLN A 459 24.44 -6.77 25.08
N ILE A 460 24.37 -7.73 24.15
CA ILE A 460 23.37 -8.82 24.17
C ILE A 460 23.50 -9.65 25.45
N LYS A 461 24.72 -10.00 25.85
CA LYS A 461 24.98 -10.81 27.06
C LYS A 461 24.49 -10.10 28.32
N ALA A 462 24.86 -8.83 28.51
CA ALA A 462 24.42 -8.04 29.65
C ALA A 462 22.89 -7.88 29.72
N LEU A 463 22.21 -7.72 28.58
CA LEU A 463 20.74 -7.67 28.52
C LEU A 463 20.11 -9.00 28.97
N LEU A 464 20.61 -10.14 28.48
CA LEU A 464 20.08 -11.47 28.82
C LEU A 464 20.42 -11.89 30.27
N GLU A 465 21.61 -11.57 30.76
CA GLU A 465 21.99 -11.77 32.16
C GLU A 465 21.12 -10.91 33.09
N CYS A 466 20.86 -9.66 32.73
CA CYS A 466 19.95 -8.78 33.47
C CYS A 466 18.48 -9.22 33.41
N VAL A 467 18.08 -10.20 32.59
CA VAL A 467 16.73 -10.80 32.59
C VAL A 467 16.57 -11.84 33.69
N GLY A 468 17.58 -12.70 33.86
CA GLY A 468 17.59 -13.82 34.81
C GLY A 468 17.16 -15.15 34.19
N THR A 469 17.73 -16.24 34.71
CA THR A 469 17.58 -17.60 34.17
C THR A 469 16.15 -18.13 34.23
N SER A 470 15.30 -17.64 35.13
CA SER A 470 13.88 -18.03 35.22
C SER A 470 13.06 -17.74 33.96
N PHE A 471 13.49 -16.75 33.15
CA PHE A 471 12.80 -16.36 31.91
C PHE A 471 13.60 -16.71 30.65
N CYS A 472 14.94 -16.63 30.72
CA CYS A 472 15.83 -17.02 29.65
C CYS A 472 17.02 -17.83 30.22
N PRO A 473 16.88 -19.15 30.43
CA PRO A 473 17.95 -19.99 30.98
C PRO A 473 19.01 -20.40 29.95
N ASN A 474 18.84 -20.06 28.66
CA ASN A 474 19.66 -20.56 27.57
C ASN A 474 19.85 -19.49 26.47
N TYR A 475 21.12 -19.19 26.13
CA TYR A 475 21.49 -18.17 25.16
C TYR A 475 21.96 -18.72 23.80
N MET A 476 21.81 -20.03 23.53
CA MET A 476 22.25 -20.70 22.29
C MET A 476 21.75 -20.02 21.00
N ASP A 477 20.56 -19.44 20.99
CA ASP A 477 20.02 -18.75 19.80
C ASP A 477 20.81 -17.48 19.43
N TRP A 478 21.47 -16.82 20.40
CA TRP A 478 22.29 -15.63 20.16
C TRP A 478 23.76 -15.98 19.88
N PHE A 479 24.36 -16.82 20.73
CA PHE A 479 25.82 -17.08 20.70
C PHE A 479 26.22 -18.38 19.99
N GLY A 480 25.30 -19.31 19.76
CA GLY A 480 25.62 -20.68 19.34
C GLY A 480 26.33 -21.47 20.44
N ASN A 481 26.94 -22.60 20.08
CA ASN A 481 27.79 -23.36 20.99
C ASN A 481 29.19 -22.71 21.06
N GLU A 482 29.65 -22.39 22.26
CA GLU A 482 30.95 -21.74 22.51
C GLU A 482 32.15 -22.58 22.00
N ALA A 483 31.98 -23.89 21.82
CA ALA A 483 33.01 -24.81 21.32
C ALA A 483 33.24 -24.79 19.79
N SER A 484 32.65 -23.86 19.03
CA SER A 484 32.83 -23.79 17.56
C SER A 484 33.14 -22.39 17.01
N ASP A 485 34.39 -22.18 16.60
CA ASP A 485 34.84 -20.94 15.97
C ASP A 485 34.10 -20.62 14.66
N SER A 486 33.41 -19.48 14.64
CA SER A 486 33.01 -18.76 13.41
C SER A 486 32.16 -19.50 12.38
N HIS A 487 31.44 -20.55 12.76
CA HIS A 487 30.59 -21.28 11.81
C HIS A 487 29.49 -20.39 11.19
N SER A 488 29.38 -20.49 9.87
CA SER A 488 28.51 -19.69 9.00
C SER A 488 27.05 -19.65 9.48
N ARG A 489 26.51 -18.45 9.68
CA ARG A 489 25.06 -18.24 9.87
C ARG A 489 24.22 -18.58 8.62
N ASN A 490 24.83 -18.93 7.49
CA ASN A 490 24.10 -19.43 6.32
C ASN A 490 24.08 -20.96 6.35
N ALA A 491 22.92 -21.59 6.58
CA ALA A 491 22.72 -22.97 6.12
C ALA A 491 22.32 -22.97 4.63
N ASP A 492 22.63 -24.06 3.95
CA ASP A 492 22.53 -24.18 2.50
C ASP A 492 21.06 -24.17 1.99
N ARG A 493 20.87 -23.66 0.78
CA ARG A 493 19.62 -23.74 0.01
C ARG A 493 19.17 -25.19 -0.18
N SER A 494 20.07 -26.17 -0.09
CA SER A 494 19.69 -27.60 -0.21
C SER A 494 18.77 -28.10 0.91
N VAL A 495 18.74 -27.48 2.11
CA VAL A 495 17.76 -27.81 3.17
C VAL A 495 16.33 -27.72 2.60
N VAL A 496 16.04 -26.66 1.84
CA VAL A 496 14.71 -26.38 1.30
C VAL A 496 14.35 -27.35 0.17
N SER A 497 15.31 -27.84 -0.62
CA SER A 497 15.03 -28.94 -1.56
C SER A 497 14.76 -30.26 -0.84
N LYS A 498 15.55 -30.60 0.19
CA LYS A 498 15.38 -31.86 0.92
C LYS A 498 14.07 -31.89 1.71
N PHE A 499 13.69 -30.76 2.31
CA PHE A 499 12.37 -30.55 2.93
C PHE A 499 11.20 -30.75 1.95
N LEU A 500 11.31 -30.27 0.72
CA LEU A 500 10.25 -30.43 -0.29
C LEU A 500 10.24 -31.81 -0.99
N GLN A 501 11.30 -32.61 -0.81
CA GLN A 501 11.43 -33.98 -1.34
C GLN A 501 11.00 -35.04 -0.32
N ALA A 502 11.22 -34.78 0.98
CA ALA A 502 10.83 -35.69 2.06
C ALA A 502 9.31 -35.78 2.21
N HIS A 503 8.82 -36.93 2.67
CA HIS A 503 7.41 -37.13 2.99
C HIS A 503 7.01 -36.24 4.19
N PRO A 504 5.83 -35.59 4.19
CA PRO A 504 5.34 -34.88 5.37
C PRO A 504 4.95 -35.89 6.46
N ALA A 505 5.31 -35.61 7.71
CA ALA A 505 4.91 -36.42 8.86
C ALA A 505 3.52 -36.03 9.42
N ASP A 506 3.03 -34.83 9.10
CA ASP A 506 1.71 -34.35 9.54
C ASP A 506 1.03 -33.40 8.50
N TYR A 507 -0.21 -33.04 8.79
CA TYR A 507 -1.01 -32.12 7.97
C TYR A 507 -0.39 -30.71 7.87
N SER A 508 0.18 -30.18 8.96
CA SER A 508 0.85 -28.87 8.95
C SER A 508 2.06 -28.83 8.03
N THR A 509 2.88 -29.89 8.06
CA THR A 509 4.01 -30.04 7.14
C THR A 509 3.54 -30.13 5.70
N THR A 510 2.45 -30.86 5.44
CA THR A 510 1.84 -30.95 4.11
C THR A 510 1.45 -29.57 3.58
N LYS A 511 0.68 -28.78 4.33
CA LYS A 511 0.26 -27.43 3.92
C LYS A 511 1.42 -26.43 3.85
N LEU A 512 2.45 -26.56 4.70
CA LEU A 512 3.65 -25.74 4.57
C LEU A 512 4.46 -26.10 3.30
N GLN A 513 4.61 -27.40 2.98
CA GLN A 513 5.25 -27.82 1.74
C GLN A 513 4.46 -27.33 0.50
N GLU A 514 3.13 -27.41 0.49
CA GLU A 514 2.27 -26.83 -0.56
C GLU A 514 2.56 -25.33 -0.78
N MET A 515 2.55 -24.55 0.31
CA MET A 515 2.83 -23.11 0.27
C MET A 515 4.23 -22.82 -0.30
N VAL A 516 5.27 -23.50 0.19
CA VAL A 516 6.65 -23.29 -0.25
C VAL A 516 6.87 -23.75 -1.71
N ARG A 517 6.22 -24.84 -2.16
CA ARG A 517 6.21 -25.26 -3.58
C ARG A 517 5.62 -24.16 -4.47
N LEU A 518 4.40 -23.70 -4.16
CA LEU A 518 3.71 -22.65 -4.93
C LEU A 518 4.51 -21.35 -5.01
N MET A 519 5.12 -20.90 -3.90
CA MET A 519 5.95 -19.69 -3.87
C MET A 519 7.16 -19.80 -4.80
N ARG A 520 7.78 -20.98 -4.91
CA ARG A 520 8.92 -21.24 -5.80
C ARG A 520 8.51 -21.39 -7.26
N GLU A 521 7.42 -22.11 -7.54
CA GLU A 521 6.84 -22.32 -8.87
C GLU A 521 6.44 -20.98 -9.52
N LYS A 522 5.62 -20.18 -8.82
CA LYS A 522 5.13 -18.87 -9.28
C LYS A 522 6.18 -17.76 -9.17
N ARG A 523 7.39 -18.08 -8.70
CA ARG A 523 8.53 -17.16 -8.48
C ARG A 523 8.12 -15.88 -7.74
N PHE A 524 7.59 -16.05 -6.54
CA PHE A 524 7.34 -14.93 -5.63
C PHE A 524 8.66 -14.49 -4.98
N PRO A 525 8.91 -13.17 -4.81
CA PRO A 525 10.17 -12.67 -4.23
C PRO A 525 10.21 -12.94 -2.72
N ALA A 526 10.73 -14.11 -2.36
CA ALA A 526 10.86 -14.59 -0.99
C ALA A 526 12.16 -15.36 -0.80
N ALA A 527 12.73 -15.30 0.39
CA ALA A 527 13.92 -16.01 0.81
C ALA A 527 13.59 -16.96 1.96
N PHE A 528 13.98 -18.23 1.81
CA PHE A 528 13.87 -19.26 2.82
C PHE A 528 15.25 -19.43 3.45
N LYS A 529 15.47 -18.79 4.60
CA LYS A 529 16.77 -18.78 5.30
C LYS A 529 16.76 -19.89 6.34
N CYS A 530 17.51 -20.96 6.11
CA CYS A 530 17.68 -22.05 7.07
C CYS A 530 18.93 -21.84 7.94
N TYR A 531 18.89 -22.40 9.15
CA TYR A 531 19.93 -22.34 10.19
C TYR A 531 19.89 -23.66 10.97
N HIS A 532 20.99 -24.10 11.60
CA HIS A 532 20.94 -25.25 12.52
C HIS A 532 20.18 -24.88 13.81
N ASN A 533 19.38 -25.80 14.36
CA ASN A 533 18.68 -25.59 15.62
C ASN A 533 19.57 -25.99 16.80
N PHE A 534 20.34 -25.03 17.33
CA PHE A 534 21.27 -25.27 18.45
C PHE A 534 20.57 -25.69 19.75
N GLN A 535 19.30 -25.33 19.97
CA GLN A 535 18.55 -25.78 21.16
C GLN A 535 18.27 -27.30 21.13
N LYS A 536 18.25 -27.93 19.95
CA LYS A 536 18.07 -29.38 19.78
C LYS A 536 19.34 -30.09 19.28
N ILE A 537 20.52 -29.50 19.52
CA ILE A 537 21.82 -30.04 19.10
C ILE A 537 22.09 -31.46 19.63
N ASN A 538 21.67 -31.74 20.86
CA ASN A 538 21.80 -33.07 21.50
C ASN A 538 20.89 -34.15 20.88
N CYS A 539 19.96 -33.77 20.00
CA CYS A 539 19.07 -34.69 19.28
C CYS A 539 19.57 -34.96 17.84
N VAL A 540 20.62 -34.29 17.38
CA VAL A 540 21.13 -34.42 16.00
C VAL A 540 21.90 -35.73 15.82
N SER A 541 21.59 -36.47 14.75
CA SER A 541 22.30 -37.68 14.33
C SER A 541 22.45 -37.71 12.80
N SER A 542 23.07 -38.77 12.25
CA SER A 542 23.15 -39.00 10.80
C SER A 542 21.78 -39.05 10.11
N ASP A 543 20.74 -39.45 10.84
CA ASP A 543 19.41 -39.79 10.32
C ASP A 543 18.29 -38.95 10.97
N ASN A 544 18.64 -37.89 11.70
CA ASN A 544 17.73 -36.93 12.32
C ASN A 544 18.40 -35.54 12.45
N LEU A 545 17.98 -34.57 11.62
CA LEU A 545 18.61 -33.26 11.48
C LEU A 545 17.63 -32.11 11.78
N HIS A 546 17.97 -31.27 12.75
CA HIS A 546 17.14 -30.14 13.21
C HIS A 546 17.62 -28.79 12.68
N PHE A 547 16.69 -28.00 12.14
CA PHE A 547 16.92 -26.66 11.59
C PHE A 547 15.87 -25.65 12.08
N LYS A 548 16.22 -24.36 12.11
CA LYS A 548 15.28 -23.24 12.16
C LYS A 548 15.18 -22.62 10.77
N MET A 549 13.98 -22.38 10.27
CA MET A 549 13.71 -21.73 8.98
C MET A 549 12.98 -20.40 9.19
N VAL A 550 13.49 -19.35 8.54
CA VAL A 550 12.86 -18.03 8.45
C VAL A 550 12.33 -17.85 7.04
N ILE A 551 11.03 -17.58 6.90
CA ILE A 551 10.39 -17.28 5.62
C ILE A 551 10.27 -15.76 5.48
N HIS A 552 11.18 -15.15 4.72
CA HIS A 552 11.14 -13.72 4.42
C HIS A 552 10.48 -13.45 3.07
N VAL A 553 9.55 -12.49 3.00
CA VAL A 553 8.85 -12.10 1.77
C VAL A 553 9.18 -10.63 1.46
N HIS A 554 10.01 -10.42 0.44
CA HIS A 554 10.70 -9.15 0.14
C HIS A 554 9.83 -8.06 -0.51
N SER A 555 8.52 -8.28 -0.69
CA SER A 555 7.66 -7.27 -1.32
C SER A 555 6.19 -7.44 -0.97
N ASP A 556 5.51 -6.33 -0.65
CA ASP A 556 4.06 -6.27 -0.50
C ASP A 556 3.32 -6.76 -1.77
N SER A 557 3.94 -6.67 -2.95
CA SER A 557 3.40 -7.23 -4.19
C SER A 557 3.31 -8.77 -4.20
N ALA A 558 4.17 -9.45 -3.45
CA ALA A 558 4.17 -10.91 -3.35
C ALA A 558 2.97 -11.44 -2.58
N PHE A 559 2.61 -10.78 -1.48
CA PHE A 559 1.42 -11.09 -0.70
C PHE A 559 0.14 -10.94 -1.55
N ARG A 560 0.00 -9.83 -2.27
CA ARG A 560 -1.12 -9.60 -3.20
C ARG A 560 -1.17 -10.64 -4.33
N ARG A 561 -0.02 -11.04 -4.88
CA ARG A 561 0.07 -12.13 -5.88
C ARG A 561 -0.32 -13.49 -5.30
N TYR A 562 0.07 -13.81 -4.06
CA TYR A 562 -0.31 -15.04 -3.39
C TYR A 562 -1.80 -15.08 -3.03
N GLN A 563 -2.38 -13.96 -2.56
CA GLN A 563 -3.82 -13.84 -2.29
C GLN A 563 -4.67 -14.10 -3.55
N LYS A 564 -4.18 -13.70 -4.75
CA LYS A 564 -4.83 -14.12 -6.02
C LYS A 564 -4.81 -15.64 -6.23
N GLU A 565 -3.72 -16.35 -5.87
CA GLU A 565 -3.69 -17.82 -5.94
C GLU A 565 -4.62 -18.48 -4.91
N MET A 566 -4.77 -17.92 -3.70
CA MET A 566 -5.72 -18.39 -2.69
C MET A 566 -7.17 -18.36 -3.19
N ARG A 567 -7.56 -17.32 -3.94
CA ARG A 567 -8.90 -17.24 -4.56
C ARG A 567 -9.18 -18.36 -5.56
N PHE A 568 -8.14 -18.95 -6.17
CA PHE A 568 -8.26 -20.13 -7.03
C PHE A 568 -8.07 -21.46 -6.28
N LYS A 569 -7.57 -21.43 -5.04
CA LYS A 569 -7.32 -22.59 -4.18
C LYS A 569 -7.58 -22.25 -2.70
N PRO A 570 -8.84 -22.28 -2.24
CA PRO A 570 -9.21 -21.83 -0.89
C PRO A 570 -8.55 -22.58 0.27
N GLU A 571 -8.04 -23.80 0.05
CA GLU A 571 -7.30 -24.58 1.05
C GLU A 571 -5.91 -24.03 1.41
N LEU A 572 -5.38 -23.08 0.62
CA LEU A 572 -4.06 -22.51 0.85
C LEU A 572 -4.01 -21.68 2.14
N TRP A 573 -2.94 -21.83 2.92
CA TRP A 573 -2.70 -20.97 4.08
C TRP A 573 -2.22 -19.58 3.65
N PRO A 574 -2.67 -18.49 4.29
CA PRO A 574 -2.23 -17.14 3.94
C PRO A 574 -0.75 -16.92 4.23
N LEU A 575 -0.11 -16.03 3.46
CA LEU A 575 1.24 -15.55 3.78
C LEU A 575 1.19 -14.60 4.98
N TYR A 576 1.66 -15.12 6.11
CA TYR A 576 1.89 -14.38 7.35
C TYR A 576 3.11 -13.45 7.27
N ARG A 577 3.21 -12.50 8.21
CA ARG A 577 4.45 -11.75 8.48
C ARG A 577 5.17 -12.34 9.68
N GLY A 578 6.51 -12.27 9.69
CA GLY A 578 7.34 -12.81 10.78
C GLY A 578 7.15 -14.31 10.97
N PHE A 579 7.38 -15.08 9.91
CA PHE A 579 7.03 -16.49 9.86
C PHE A 579 8.26 -17.37 10.11
N PHE A 580 8.27 -18.04 11.28
CA PHE A 580 9.37 -18.86 11.79
C PHE A 580 8.91 -20.31 12.03
N VAL A 581 9.72 -21.26 11.56
CA VAL A 581 9.39 -22.69 11.56
C VAL A 581 10.61 -23.51 12.00
N ASP A 582 10.43 -24.38 12.98
CA ASP A 582 11.39 -25.45 13.28
C ASP A 582 11.15 -26.61 12.31
N LEU A 583 12.20 -27.03 11.61
CA LEU A 583 12.19 -28.17 10.69
C LEU A 583 12.98 -29.34 11.29
N ASN A 584 12.41 -30.54 11.24
CA ASN A 584 13.14 -31.79 11.40
C ASN A 584 13.14 -32.57 10.08
N LEU A 585 14.29 -33.13 9.70
CA LEU A 585 14.44 -34.08 8.60
C LEU A 585 14.98 -35.40 9.17
N PHE A 586 14.23 -36.49 9.06
CA PHE A 586 14.57 -37.75 9.73
C PHE A 586 14.17 -38.99 8.93
N LYS A 587 14.79 -40.13 9.21
CA LYS A 587 14.39 -41.43 8.63
C LYS A 587 13.44 -42.17 9.57
N ALA A 588 12.40 -42.79 9.00
CA ALA A 588 11.36 -43.50 9.74
C ALA A 588 11.32 -44.99 9.39
N ASN A 589 10.98 -45.83 10.37
CA ASN A 589 10.67 -47.23 10.12
C ASN A 589 9.22 -47.40 9.58
N LYS A 590 8.88 -48.59 9.09
CA LYS A 590 7.57 -48.87 8.48
C LYS A 590 6.39 -48.70 9.43
N GLU A 591 6.60 -48.88 10.73
CA GLU A 591 5.57 -48.75 11.76
C GLU A 591 5.21 -47.27 11.96
N ARG A 592 6.21 -46.44 12.24
CA ARG A 592 6.05 -44.99 12.43
C ARG A 592 5.55 -44.28 11.15
N ALA A 593 5.98 -44.76 9.98
CA ALA A 593 5.43 -44.35 8.69
C ALA A 593 3.91 -44.61 8.55
N ALA A 594 3.42 -45.72 9.10
CA ALA A 594 2.00 -46.06 9.13
C ALA A 594 1.21 -45.33 10.23
N GLU A 595 1.87 -44.81 11.26
CA GLU A 595 1.28 -43.91 12.26
C GLU A 595 1.01 -42.53 11.65
N PHE A 596 2.00 -41.90 11.00
CA PHE A 596 1.85 -40.60 10.32
C PHE A 596 0.69 -40.59 9.31
N ALA A 597 0.53 -41.68 8.55
CA ALA A 597 -0.59 -41.82 7.61
C ALA A 597 -1.95 -41.80 8.31
N LYS A 598 -2.10 -42.54 9.43
CA LYS A 598 -3.34 -42.58 10.21
C LYS A 598 -3.66 -41.25 10.89
N GLU A 599 -2.64 -40.55 11.39
CA GLU A 599 -2.79 -39.25 12.04
C GLU A 599 -3.23 -38.17 11.04
N SER A 600 -2.64 -38.15 9.85
CA SER A 600 -3.06 -37.26 8.76
C SER A 600 -4.52 -37.54 8.32
N ASP A 601 -4.89 -38.82 8.14
CA ASP A 601 -6.26 -39.22 7.78
C ASP A 601 -7.29 -38.89 8.87
N ALA A 602 -6.90 -38.92 10.15
CA ALA A 602 -7.76 -38.54 11.26
C ALA A 602 -8.01 -37.02 11.28
N VAL A 603 -6.96 -36.21 11.15
CA VAL A 603 -7.07 -34.73 11.11
C VAL A 603 -7.92 -34.28 9.90
N LEU A 604 -7.76 -34.91 8.74
CA LEU A 604 -8.58 -34.63 7.55
C LEU A 604 -10.07 -34.90 7.79
N LYS A 605 -10.43 -35.98 8.50
CA LYS A 605 -11.83 -36.28 8.85
C LYS A 605 -12.39 -35.26 9.84
N THR A 606 -11.68 -35.00 10.94
CA THR A 606 -12.12 -34.03 11.94
C THR A 606 -12.26 -32.61 11.38
N MET A 607 -11.40 -32.19 10.43
CA MET A 607 -11.58 -30.91 9.74
C MET A 607 -12.86 -30.88 8.88
N ASN A 608 -13.09 -31.92 8.07
CA ASN A 608 -14.31 -32.01 7.25
C ASN A 608 -15.60 -32.07 8.09
N GLU A 609 -15.57 -32.74 9.24
CA GLU A 609 -16.68 -32.76 10.20
C GLU A 609 -16.86 -31.40 10.90
N SER A 610 -15.76 -30.73 11.27
CA SER A 610 -15.81 -29.41 11.91
C SER A 610 -16.37 -28.33 10.98
N ASN A 611 -16.12 -28.41 9.67
CA ASN A 611 -16.71 -27.53 8.66
C ASN A 611 -18.24 -27.67 8.58
N GLY A 612 -18.80 -28.82 8.97
CA GLY A 612 -20.25 -29.01 9.10
C GLY A 612 -20.83 -28.53 10.44
N ALA A 613 -20.02 -28.52 11.51
CA ALA A 613 -20.47 -28.22 12.87
C ALA A 613 -20.29 -26.75 13.30
N SER A 614 -19.27 -26.03 12.79
CA SER A 614 -19.04 -24.61 13.11
C SER A 614 -19.78 -23.63 12.20
N GLY A 615 -20.45 -24.12 11.15
CA GLY A 615 -21.10 -23.33 10.10
C GLY A 615 -22.40 -22.61 10.48
N LYS A 616 -22.53 -22.09 11.70
CA LYS A 616 -23.68 -21.26 12.13
C LYS A 616 -23.33 -19.78 12.38
N ASP A 617 -22.17 -19.49 12.96
CA ASP A 617 -21.82 -18.14 13.42
C ASP A 617 -20.42 -17.65 12.96
N GLY A 618 -19.74 -18.43 12.11
CA GLY A 618 -18.40 -18.09 11.61
C GLY A 618 -18.41 -17.14 10.41
N LEU A 619 -17.61 -16.07 10.48
CA LEU A 619 -17.28 -15.22 9.32
C LEU A 619 -16.48 -16.02 8.27
N ALA A 620 -16.69 -15.72 6.99
CA ALA A 620 -15.93 -16.31 5.89
C ALA A 620 -14.43 -15.96 5.96
N ASP A 621 -13.58 -16.82 5.40
CA ASP A 621 -12.12 -16.74 5.63
C ASP A 621 -11.44 -15.54 4.95
N GLU A 622 -12.05 -14.93 3.92
CA GLU A 622 -11.62 -13.60 3.43
C GLU A 622 -12.03 -12.47 4.40
N ASP A 623 -13.24 -12.55 4.96
CA ASP A 623 -13.85 -11.52 5.80
C ASP A 623 -13.25 -11.46 7.21
N ALA A 624 -12.94 -12.61 7.81
CA ALA A 624 -12.27 -12.72 9.11
C ALA A 624 -10.83 -12.14 9.12
N ASN A 625 -10.27 -11.89 7.93
CA ASN A 625 -8.96 -11.27 7.71
C ASN A 625 -9.04 -9.81 7.21
N LEU A 626 -10.25 -9.23 7.11
CA LEU A 626 -10.44 -7.87 6.58
C LEU A 626 -9.94 -6.83 7.59
N MET A 627 -8.76 -6.27 7.30
CA MET A 627 -8.05 -5.35 8.20
C MET A 627 -7.32 -4.24 7.42
N ILE A 628 -7.33 -3.03 7.97
CA ILE A 628 -6.68 -1.83 7.40
C ILE A 628 -5.87 -1.09 8.45
N LYS A 629 -4.80 -0.43 8.00
CA LYS A 629 -4.02 0.54 8.80
C LYS A 629 -4.24 1.95 8.30
N LEU A 630 -4.74 2.78 9.22
CA LEU A 630 -4.96 4.21 9.12
C LEU A 630 -3.72 4.92 9.68
N LYS A 631 -3.34 6.12 9.18
CA LYS A 631 -2.14 6.84 9.69
C LYS A 631 -2.33 8.35 9.74
N PHE A 632 -1.72 9.02 10.72
CA PHE A 632 -1.79 10.47 10.90
C PHE A 632 -0.64 11.22 10.20
N LEU A 633 -0.92 12.42 9.67
CA LEU A 633 0.08 13.23 8.94
C LEU A 633 1.24 13.70 9.82
N THR A 634 0.98 14.00 11.09
CA THR A 634 1.95 14.36 12.14
C THR A 634 3.08 13.33 12.29
N TYR A 635 2.77 12.03 12.17
CA TYR A 635 3.75 10.95 12.03
C TYR A 635 4.33 10.87 10.62
N LYS A 636 3.49 10.90 9.56
CA LYS A 636 3.95 10.74 8.16
C LYS A 636 5.02 11.76 7.76
N ILE A 637 4.96 12.98 8.29
CA ILE A 637 5.98 14.03 8.11
C ILE A 637 7.36 13.52 8.55
N ARG A 638 7.46 12.97 9.76
CA ARG A 638 8.72 12.50 10.35
C ARG A 638 9.27 11.29 9.60
N THR A 639 8.49 10.23 9.49
CA THR A 639 8.98 8.95 8.97
C THR A 639 9.10 8.93 7.44
N PHE A 640 8.15 9.52 6.71
CA PHE A 640 8.16 9.46 5.25
C PHE A 640 8.70 10.73 4.57
N LEU A 641 8.32 11.94 5.01
CA LEU A 641 8.80 13.16 4.35
C LEU A 641 10.22 13.55 4.80
N ILE A 642 10.57 13.36 6.06
CA ILE A 642 11.91 13.62 6.59
C ILE A 642 12.81 12.38 6.44
N ARG A 643 12.66 11.34 7.29
CA ARG A 643 13.60 10.21 7.38
C ARG A 643 13.84 9.51 6.05
N ASN A 644 12.78 8.98 5.43
CA ASN A 644 12.90 8.25 4.16
C ASN A 644 13.29 9.16 2.99
N GLY A 645 13.08 10.49 3.11
CA GLY A 645 13.48 11.48 2.11
C GLY A 645 14.96 11.91 2.18
N LEU A 646 15.69 11.61 3.28
CA LEU A 646 17.10 11.98 3.46
C LEU A 646 17.99 11.49 2.31
N SER A 647 17.84 10.22 1.89
CA SER A 647 18.64 9.62 0.81
C SER A 647 18.54 10.45 -0.49
N ILE A 648 17.32 10.84 -0.87
CA ILE A 648 17.04 11.63 -2.07
C ILE A 648 17.60 13.05 -1.91
N LEU A 649 17.41 13.69 -0.75
CA LEU A 649 17.91 15.04 -0.48
C LEU A 649 19.45 15.14 -0.53
N PHE A 650 20.16 14.11 -0.08
CA PHE A 650 21.62 14.09 -0.05
C PHE A 650 22.25 13.57 -1.36
N LYS A 651 21.62 12.61 -2.07
CA LYS A 651 22.13 12.05 -3.34
C LYS A 651 21.69 12.83 -4.58
N GLU A 652 20.42 13.17 -4.68
CA GLU A 652 19.81 13.80 -5.87
C GLU A 652 19.55 15.32 -5.66
N GLY A 653 19.51 15.78 -4.41
CA GLY A 653 19.44 17.19 -4.05
C GLY A 653 18.02 17.74 -3.83
N PRO A 654 17.89 19.03 -3.48
CA PRO A 654 16.62 19.62 -3.05
C PRO A 654 15.49 19.56 -4.09
N ALA A 655 15.79 19.62 -5.39
CA ALA A 655 14.78 19.56 -6.45
C ALA A 655 14.12 18.17 -6.54
N ALA A 656 14.92 17.10 -6.46
CA ALA A 656 14.43 15.73 -6.40
C ALA A 656 13.68 15.46 -5.09
N TYR A 657 14.19 15.97 -3.97
CA TYR A 657 13.50 15.90 -2.67
C TYR A 657 12.12 16.58 -2.71
N LYS A 658 12.00 17.72 -3.39
CA LYS A 658 10.73 18.43 -3.60
C LYS A 658 9.75 17.63 -4.47
N ALA A 659 10.23 17.06 -5.58
CA ALA A 659 9.43 16.15 -6.39
C ALA A 659 8.97 14.90 -5.60
N TYR A 660 9.82 14.40 -4.69
CA TYR A 660 9.49 13.29 -3.80
C TYR A 660 8.40 13.66 -2.77
N TYR A 661 8.58 14.73 -1.98
CA TYR A 661 7.61 15.03 -0.92
C TYR A 661 6.25 15.50 -1.47
N LEU A 662 6.23 16.22 -2.60
CA LEU A 662 4.99 16.55 -3.30
C LEU A 662 4.28 15.30 -3.83
N ARG A 663 5.02 14.34 -4.42
CA ARG A 663 4.47 13.06 -4.85
C ARG A 663 3.90 12.26 -3.67
N GLN A 664 4.58 12.24 -2.52
CA GLN A 664 4.07 11.59 -1.32
C GLN A 664 2.75 12.23 -0.85
N MET A 665 2.71 13.55 -0.65
CA MET A 665 1.49 14.23 -0.23
C MET A 665 0.31 14.04 -1.22
N LYS A 666 0.59 13.99 -2.54
CA LYS A 666 -0.44 13.63 -3.55
C LYS A 666 -0.96 12.21 -3.36
N ILE A 667 -0.09 11.21 -3.18
CA ILE A 667 -0.46 9.80 -2.93
C ILE A 667 -1.26 9.65 -1.61
N TRP A 668 -1.17 10.61 -0.70
CA TRP A 668 -1.87 10.59 0.58
C TRP A 668 -3.16 11.43 0.57
N ASN A 669 -3.52 12.01 -0.58
CA ASN A 669 -4.58 12.98 -0.78
C ASN A 669 -4.57 14.14 0.24
N THR A 670 -3.37 14.62 0.61
CA THR A 670 -3.20 15.74 1.56
C THR A 670 -3.82 17.02 1.01
N SER A 671 -4.50 17.79 1.85
CA SER A 671 -5.25 18.99 1.47
C SER A 671 -4.35 20.07 0.85
N THR A 672 -4.86 20.83 -0.13
CA THR A 672 -4.03 21.82 -0.87
C THR A 672 -3.54 22.97 0.01
N ALA A 673 -4.17 23.21 1.16
CA ALA A 673 -3.65 24.09 2.21
C ALA A 673 -2.43 23.45 2.89
N LYS A 674 -2.57 22.23 3.45
CA LYS A 674 -1.47 21.53 4.13
C LYS A 674 -0.30 21.22 3.21
N GLN A 675 -0.53 20.92 1.92
CA GLN A 675 0.56 20.77 0.94
C GLN A 675 1.43 22.03 0.84
N ARG A 676 0.83 23.24 0.86
CA ARG A 676 1.58 24.51 0.80
C ARG A 676 2.33 24.78 2.11
N GLU A 677 1.66 24.58 3.24
CA GLU A 677 2.25 24.75 4.59
C GLU A 677 3.44 23.79 4.80
N LEU A 678 3.28 22.51 4.47
CA LEU A 678 4.35 21.51 4.57
C LEU A 678 5.47 21.74 3.56
N SER A 679 5.17 22.14 2.31
CA SER A 679 6.22 22.42 1.32
C SER A 679 7.20 23.48 1.82
N LYS A 680 6.70 24.56 2.43
CA LYS A 680 7.54 25.59 3.04
C LYS A 680 8.42 25.03 4.16
N MET A 681 7.83 24.28 5.09
CA MET A 681 8.56 23.66 6.20
C MET A 681 9.65 22.69 5.71
N LEU A 682 9.37 21.91 4.67
CA LEU A 682 10.29 20.93 4.10
C LEU A 682 11.38 21.57 3.22
N ASP A 683 11.11 22.68 2.55
CA ASP A 683 12.12 23.53 1.91
C ASP A 683 13.09 24.11 2.96
N GLU A 684 12.56 24.63 4.09
CA GLU A 684 13.37 25.13 5.21
C GLU A 684 14.22 24.01 5.85
N TRP A 685 13.63 22.83 6.08
CA TRP A 685 14.33 21.63 6.56
C TRP A 685 15.49 21.23 5.63
N ALA A 686 15.23 21.18 4.31
CA ALA A 686 16.22 20.81 3.31
C ALA A 686 17.42 21.77 3.30
N VAL A 687 17.20 23.06 3.56
CA VAL A 687 18.27 24.06 3.72
C VAL A 687 18.98 23.91 5.06
N PHE A 688 18.26 23.69 6.16
CA PHE A 688 18.83 23.49 7.49
C PHE A 688 19.78 22.29 7.52
N ILE A 689 19.32 21.10 7.14
CA ILE A 689 20.10 19.87 7.32
C ILE A 689 21.32 19.82 6.38
N ARG A 690 21.18 20.33 5.14
CA ARG A 690 22.32 20.43 4.21
C ARG A 690 23.35 21.47 4.62
N ARG A 691 22.96 22.55 5.33
CA ARG A 691 23.93 23.47 5.94
C ARG A 691 24.72 22.83 7.07
N LYS A 692 24.10 21.98 7.89
CA LYS A 692 24.75 21.33 9.04
C LYS A 692 25.63 20.14 8.65
N TYR A 693 25.22 19.34 7.66
CA TYR A 693 25.91 18.09 7.28
C TYR A 693 26.62 18.12 5.90
N GLY A 694 26.38 19.15 5.08
CA GLY A 694 26.99 19.28 3.75
C GLY A 694 26.57 18.17 2.80
N HIS A 695 27.50 17.24 2.52
CA HIS A 695 27.30 16.05 1.68
C HIS A 695 27.20 14.74 2.47
N LYS A 696 27.45 14.73 3.79
CA LYS A 696 27.34 13.52 4.61
C LYS A 696 25.87 13.28 4.93
N GLN A 697 25.31 12.14 4.53
CA GLN A 697 23.91 11.82 4.83
C GLN A 697 23.74 11.56 6.34
N LEU A 698 22.73 12.18 6.96
CA LEU A 698 22.28 11.84 8.32
C LEU A 698 21.75 10.39 8.37
N SER A 699 22.11 9.63 9.41
CA SER A 699 21.59 8.26 9.57
C SER A 699 20.08 8.26 9.82
N SER A 700 19.37 7.35 9.16
CA SER A 700 17.95 7.12 9.36
C SER A 700 17.62 6.60 10.78
N SER A 701 18.58 6.02 11.49
CA SER A 701 18.39 5.53 12.87
C SER A 701 18.39 6.62 13.94
N ILE A 702 18.93 7.82 13.65
CA ILE A 702 19.14 8.90 14.64
C ILE A 702 18.48 10.23 14.24
N TYR A 703 17.70 10.24 13.15
CA TYR A 703 17.28 11.47 12.48
C TYR A 703 16.46 12.43 13.35
N LEU A 704 15.79 11.95 14.41
CA LEU A 704 14.99 12.79 15.29
C LEU A 704 15.86 13.75 16.13
N SER A 705 17.16 13.49 16.28
CA SER A 705 18.09 14.42 16.94
C SER A 705 18.28 15.74 16.18
N GLU A 706 17.98 15.73 14.88
CA GLU A 706 17.97 16.93 14.04
C GLU A 706 16.55 17.39 13.73
N ALA A 707 15.64 16.44 13.49
CA ALA A 707 14.27 16.75 13.11
C ALA A 707 13.43 17.29 14.28
N GLU A 708 13.53 16.74 15.50
CA GLU A 708 12.72 17.24 16.63
C GLU A 708 13.10 18.67 17.05
N PRO A 709 14.38 19.05 17.21
CA PRO A 709 14.73 20.45 17.52
C PRO A 709 14.36 21.42 16.39
N PHE A 710 14.48 21.00 15.11
CA PHE A 710 14.02 21.81 13.98
C PHE A 710 12.50 21.99 13.99
N LEU A 711 11.74 20.92 14.20
CA LEU A 711 10.27 20.94 14.25
C LEU A 711 9.76 21.76 15.44
N GLU A 712 10.39 21.65 16.60
CA GLU A 712 10.11 22.48 17.79
C GLU A 712 10.36 23.98 17.50
N GLN A 713 11.52 24.32 16.90
CA GLN A 713 11.83 25.70 16.49
C GLN A 713 10.93 26.22 15.36
N TYR A 714 10.34 25.34 14.54
CA TYR A 714 9.36 25.71 13.53
C TYR A 714 7.98 25.96 14.17
N ALA A 715 7.56 25.09 15.09
CA ALA A 715 6.30 25.17 15.81
C ALA A 715 6.19 26.42 16.70
N LYS A 716 7.24 26.74 17.46
CA LYS A 716 7.30 27.92 18.34
C LYS A 716 7.09 29.27 17.65
N ARG A 717 7.08 29.32 16.31
CA ARG A 717 6.86 30.54 15.52
C ARG A 717 5.38 30.91 15.38
N SER A 718 4.45 29.96 15.45
CA SER A 718 3.01 30.24 15.39
C SER A 718 2.13 29.05 15.84
N PRO A 719 0.93 29.29 16.39
CA PRO A 719 -0.04 28.23 16.68
C PRO A 719 -0.41 27.37 15.44
N GLN A 720 -0.39 27.97 14.25
CA GLN A 720 -0.63 27.27 12.98
C GLN A 720 0.49 26.28 12.67
N ASN A 721 1.75 26.65 12.90
CA ASN A 721 2.89 25.74 12.75
C ASN A 721 2.85 24.60 13.78
N GLN A 722 2.44 24.91 15.02
CA GLN A 722 2.24 23.90 16.07
C GLN A 722 1.14 22.89 15.72
N ALA A 723 0.02 23.33 15.12
CA ALA A 723 -1.03 22.45 14.63
C ALA A 723 -0.62 21.65 13.37
N LEU A 724 0.25 22.21 12.52
CA LEU A 724 0.74 21.56 11.30
C LEU A 724 1.62 20.32 11.56
N ILE A 725 2.45 20.36 12.61
CA ILE A 725 3.50 19.37 12.86
C ILE A 725 3.22 18.45 14.06
N GLY A 726 2.19 18.75 14.85
CA GLY A 726 1.91 18.06 16.12
C GLY A 726 2.93 18.42 17.22
N SER A 727 2.91 17.70 18.33
CA SER A 727 3.90 17.85 19.41
C SER A 727 5.34 17.68 18.89
N ALA A 728 6.30 18.46 19.40
CA ALA A 728 7.72 18.33 19.06
C ALA A 728 8.61 18.80 20.23
N GLY A 729 9.90 18.43 20.20
CA GLY A 729 10.90 18.89 21.18
C GLY A 729 11.18 17.92 22.32
N SER A 730 10.96 16.62 22.11
CA SER A 730 11.36 15.59 23.09
C SER A 730 12.89 15.44 23.10
N LEU A 731 13.57 16.06 24.06
CA LEU A 731 15.04 16.12 24.15
C LEU A 731 15.67 14.81 24.68
N VAL A 732 15.29 13.70 24.05
CA VAL A 732 15.79 12.35 24.30
C VAL A 732 16.96 12.10 23.35
N ARG A 733 18.20 12.21 23.84
CA ARG A 733 19.43 12.09 23.03
C ARG A 733 19.79 10.63 22.75
N ALA A 734 19.28 10.08 21.65
CA ALA A 734 19.51 8.68 21.28
C ALA A 734 21.00 8.33 21.12
N GLU A 735 21.85 9.28 20.70
CA GLU A 735 23.30 9.08 20.59
C GLU A 735 23.95 8.57 21.87
N ASP A 736 23.37 8.88 23.04
CA ASP A 736 23.94 8.56 24.34
C ASP A 736 23.61 7.12 24.80
N PHE A 737 22.62 6.43 24.22
CA PHE A 737 22.20 5.07 24.65
C PHE A 737 21.77 4.11 23.51
N LEU A 738 21.79 4.51 22.23
CA LEU A 738 21.57 3.61 21.08
C LEU A 738 22.44 2.36 21.17
N ALA A 739 21.87 1.23 20.75
CA ALA A 739 22.55 -0.05 20.67
C ALA A 739 23.53 -0.15 19.49
N ILE A 740 24.51 -1.03 19.64
CA ILE A 740 25.36 -1.44 18.53
C ILE A 740 24.55 -2.39 17.64
N ILE A 741 24.61 -2.14 16.34
CA ILE A 741 24.04 -2.99 15.30
C ILE A 741 25.15 -3.16 14.26
N GLU A 742 25.63 -4.40 14.06
CA GLU A 742 26.60 -4.69 12.99
C GLU A 742 26.16 -4.09 11.64
N VAL A 743 27.08 -3.39 10.98
CA VAL A 743 26.84 -2.40 9.89
C VAL A 743 26.44 -3.04 8.54
N ARG A 744 25.75 -4.19 8.57
CA ARG A 744 25.15 -4.90 7.43
C ARG A 744 23.78 -5.54 7.73
N ARG A 745 23.16 -5.26 8.89
CA ARG A 745 21.85 -5.85 9.27
C ARG A 745 20.89 -4.81 9.86
N ASP A 746 20.13 -4.15 8.98
CA ASP A 746 18.89 -3.49 9.37
C ASP A 746 17.77 -4.52 9.67
N GLU A 747 16.66 -4.08 10.28
CA GLU A 747 15.52 -4.95 10.59
C GLU A 747 14.86 -5.57 9.34
N GLU A 748 14.99 -4.90 8.20
CA GLU A 748 14.31 -5.30 6.97
C GLU A 748 15.16 -6.33 6.19
N GLY A 749 16.49 -6.22 6.21
CA GLY A 749 17.41 -7.16 5.57
C GLY A 749 17.42 -7.06 4.05
N ASP A 750 17.09 -5.86 3.53
CA ASP A 750 16.83 -5.56 2.12
C ASP A 750 17.94 -4.74 1.45
N LEU A 751 19.10 -4.57 2.12
CA LEU A 751 20.28 -3.88 1.58
C LEU A 751 21.38 -4.84 1.08
N GLU A 752 21.03 -5.70 0.13
CA GLU A 752 21.91 -5.84 -1.04
C GLU A 752 21.89 -4.48 -1.77
N PRO A 753 23.02 -3.96 -2.27
CA PRO A 753 22.99 -2.73 -3.06
C PRO A 753 22.27 -2.97 -4.39
N GLU A 754 21.05 -2.45 -4.55
CA GLU A 754 20.32 -2.50 -5.83
C GLU A 754 21.20 -1.90 -6.95
N THR A 755 21.72 -2.74 -7.83
CA THR A 755 22.44 -2.31 -9.03
C THR A 755 21.49 -1.49 -9.90
N GLU A 756 21.73 -0.18 -10.02
CA GLU A 756 20.78 0.82 -10.52
C GLU A 756 20.12 0.50 -11.88
N MET A 757 18.99 -0.21 -11.88
CA MET A 757 18.05 -0.14 -12.99
C MET A 757 17.26 1.16 -12.88
N LYS A 758 17.75 2.20 -13.59
CA LYS A 758 17.20 3.56 -13.61
C LYS A 758 15.77 3.60 -14.17
N HIS A 759 14.81 3.35 -13.29
CA HIS A 759 13.38 3.54 -13.53
C HIS A 759 12.85 4.71 -12.69
N SER A 760 13.24 5.92 -13.10
CA SER A 760 12.69 7.17 -12.59
C SER A 760 11.17 7.20 -12.79
N SER A 761 10.43 6.87 -11.73
CA SER A 761 8.96 6.80 -11.77
C SER A 761 8.39 8.21 -11.94
N PRO A 762 7.76 8.53 -13.09
CA PRO A 762 7.51 9.89 -13.51
C PRO A 762 6.30 10.52 -12.81
N VAL A 763 6.27 11.85 -12.71
CA VAL A 763 5.26 12.58 -11.94
C VAL A 763 3.93 12.70 -12.71
N PRO A 764 2.79 12.23 -12.16
CA PRO A 764 1.48 12.44 -12.76
C PRO A 764 0.97 13.85 -12.44
N SER A 765 1.27 14.80 -13.33
CA SER A 765 0.70 16.15 -13.32
C SER A 765 -0.77 16.12 -13.72
N VAL A 766 -1.68 16.40 -12.79
CA VAL A 766 -3.07 16.70 -13.14
C VAL A 766 -3.08 18.08 -13.80
N LYS A 767 -3.25 18.14 -15.12
CA LYS A 767 -3.45 19.42 -15.82
C LYS A 767 -4.91 19.84 -15.68
N GLU A 768 -5.12 21.05 -15.18
CA GLU A 768 -6.41 21.73 -15.28
C GLU A 768 -6.59 22.25 -16.71
N ALA A 769 -7.63 21.76 -17.39
CA ALA A 769 -8.03 22.06 -18.77
C ALA A 769 -6.99 21.78 -19.88
N ILE A 770 -7.47 21.23 -21.00
CA ILE A 770 -6.69 21.15 -22.24
C ILE A 770 -6.55 22.57 -22.79
N ARG A 771 -5.31 23.07 -22.86
CA ARG A 771 -5.03 24.36 -23.47
C ARG A 771 -5.05 24.24 -25.00
N LYS A 772 -5.48 25.30 -25.68
CA LYS A 772 -5.63 25.32 -27.15
C LYS A 772 -4.32 25.22 -27.92
N ASP A 773 -3.18 25.48 -27.28
CA ASP A 773 -1.83 25.38 -27.84
C ASP A 773 -1.22 23.96 -27.80
N GLU A 774 -1.88 22.99 -27.16
CA GLU A 774 -1.35 21.62 -27.00
C GLU A 774 -1.85 20.64 -28.08
N GLY A 775 -1.00 19.67 -28.44
CA GLY A 775 -1.37 18.54 -29.30
C GLY A 775 -2.21 17.48 -28.57
N LEU A 776 -2.96 16.67 -29.31
CA LEU A 776 -3.78 15.59 -28.75
C LEU A 776 -3.33 14.20 -29.21
N VAL A 777 -3.43 13.20 -28.32
CA VAL A 777 -3.22 11.77 -28.63
C VAL A 777 -4.45 10.97 -28.21
N VAL A 778 -5.25 10.53 -29.18
CA VAL A 778 -6.43 9.67 -28.94
C VAL A 778 -5.98 8.22 -28.96
N PHE A 779 -6.29 7.42 -27.95
CA PHE A 779 -5.84 6.03 -27.84
C PHE A 779 -6.91 5.09 -27.26
N PHE A 780 -6.75 3.78 -27.43
CA PHE A 780 -7.83 2.81 -27.20
C PHE A 780 -7.46 1.73 -26.15
N PRO A 781 -7.83 1.92 -24.87
CA PRO A 781 -7.88 0.85 -23.88
C PRO A 781 -9.04 -0.12 -24.19
N GLY A 782 -8.80 -1.02 -25.15
CA GLY A 782 -9.78 -1.99 -25.62
C GLY A 782 -9.19 -3.35 -26.04
N ILE A 783 -10.09 -4.26 -26.42
CA ILE A 783 -9.83 -5.64 -26.88
C ILE A 783 -10.02 -5.67 -28.41
N PRO A 784 -9.36 -6.55 -29.20
CA PRO A 784 -9.66 -6.69 -30.64
C PRO A 784 -11.17 -6.86 -30.88
N GLY A 785 -11.71 -6.26 -31.94
CA GLY A 785 -13.18 -6.22 -32.17
C GLY A 785 -13.88 -4.98 -31.60
N CYS A 786 -13.23 -4.17 -30.77
CA CYS A 786 -13.73 -2.87 -30.25
C CYS A 786 -13.89 -1.75 -31.31
N ALA A 787 -13.89 -2.05 -32.60
CA ALA A 787 -14.03 -1.11 -33.72
C ALA A 787 -12.97 0.03 -33.85
N LYS A 788 -11.92 0.09 -33.00
CA LYS A 788 -10.79 1.06 -33.02
C LYS A 788 -10.41 1.60 -34.41
N SER A 789 -10.11 0.72 -35.37
CA SER A 789 -9.61 1.06 -36.69
C SER A 789 -10.68 1.63 -37.61
N ALA A 790 -11.93 1.16 -37.47
CA ALA A 790 -13.07 1.71 -38.19
C ALA A 790 -13.38 3.13 -37.69
N ILE A 791 -13.34 3.35 -36.38
CA ILE A 791 -13.50 4.68 -35.78
C ILE A 791 -12.40 5.63 -36.26
N CYS A 792 -11.13 5.17 -36.27
CA CYS A 792 -10.03 5.97 -36.79
C CYS A 792 -10.18 6.30 -38.28
N LYS A 793 -10.73 5.38 -39.09
CA LYS A 793 -11.04 5.61 -40.50
C LYS A 793 -12.15 6.66 -40.66
N GLU A 794 -13.26 6.54 -39.94
CA GLU A 794 -14.39 7.46 -40.12
C GLU A 794 -14.17 8.86 -39.51
N ILE A 795 -13.34 8.98 -38.46
CA ILE A 795 -12.86 10.28 -37.98
C ILE A 795 -11.97 10.99 -39.02
N LEU A 796 -11.22 10.24 -39.85
CA LEU A 796 -10.42 10.80 -40.95
C LEU A 796 -11.22 11.07 -42.23
N SER A 797 -12.25 10.28 -42.52
CA SER A 797 -13.06 10.43 -43.74
C SER A 797 -14.03 11.62 -43.68
N THR A 798 -14.47 12.02 -42.48
CA THR A 798 -15.57 12.98 -42.35
C THR A 798 -15.13 14.43 -42.64
N PRO A 799 -15.81 15.16 -43.56
CA PRO A 799 -15.58 16.59 -43.78
C PRO A 799 -15.68 17.42 -42.50
N GLY A 800 -14.80 18.42 -42.35
CA GLY A 800 -14.69 19.22 -41.13
C GLY A 800 -14.07 18.50 -39.91
N GLY A 801 -13.68 17.22 -40.06
CA GLY A 801 -12.92 16.46 -39.07
C GLY A 801 -13.56 16.44 -37.67
N LEU A 802 -12.84 16.98 -36.68
CA LEU A 802 -13.30 17.08 -35.29
C LEU A 802 -13.85 18.48 -34.93
N GLY A 803 -14.01 19.40 -35.88
CA GLY A 803 -14.46 20.78 -35.57
C GLY A 803 -13.47 21.53 -34.69
N ASP A 804 -12.18 21.35 -34.98
CA ASP A 804 -11.02 21.84 -34.26
C ASP A 804 -9.93 22.18 -35.29
N ASP A 805 -9.16 23.24 -35.05
CA ASP A 805 -8.19 23.76 -36.03
C ASP A 805 -6.92 22.87 -36.17
N ARG A 806 -6.73 21.88 -35.28
CA ARG A 806 -5.59 20.95 -35.30
C ARG A 806 -5.76 19.86 -36.37
N PRO A 807 -4.82 19.68 -37.31
CA PRO A 807 -4.87 18.60 -38.30
C PRO A 807 -4.97 17.21 -37.66
N VAL A 808 -5.85 16.36 -38.19
CA VAL A 808 -6.05 14.98 -37.69
C VAL A 808 -5.23 13.99 -38.50
N HIS A 809 -4.52 13.09 -37.81
CA HIS A 809 -3.68 12.03 -38.39
C HIS A 809 -3.91 10.71 -37.65
N SER A 810 -3.70 9.56 -38.30
CA SER A 810 -3.74 8.24 -37.65
C SER A 810 -2.44 7.45 -37.86
N LEU A 811 -2.07 6.64 -36.88
CA LEU A 811 -1.00 5.65 -36.97
C LEU A 811 -1.54 4.25 -36.66
N MET A 812 -1.79 3.46 -37.71
CA MET A 812 -2.28 2.10 -37.61
C MET A 812 -1.20 1.15 -37.08
N GLY A 813 -1.38 0.68 -35.84
CA GLY A 813 -0.40 -0.12 -35.12
C GLY A 813 -0.22 -1.55 -35.62
N ASP A 814 -1.16 -2.03 -36.44
CA ASP A 814 -1.12 -3.32 -37.12
C ASP A 814 -0.22 -3.29 -38.38
N LEU A 815 0.04 -2.09 -38.96
CA LEU A 815 1.01 -1.89 -40.05
C LEU A 815 2.44 -1.62 -39.55
N ILE A 816 2.63 -1.41 -38.24
CA ILE A 816 3.89 -0.95 -37.65
C ILE A 816 4.54 -2.08 -36.84
N LYS A 817 5.52 -2.73 -37.46
CA LYS A 817 6.42 -3.69 -36.79
C LYS A 817 7.29 -2.99 -35.74
N GLY A 818 7.48 -3.63 -34.58
CA GLY A 818 8.38 -3.16 -33.51
C GLY A 818 7.77 -2.14 -32.54
N ARG A 819 8.59 -1.17 -32.10
CA ARG A 819 8.30 -0.21 -31.01
C ARG A 819 7.27 0.87 -31.42
N TYR A 820 6.00 0.48 -31.51
CA TYR A 820 4.90 1.36 -31.95
C TYR A 820 4.81 2.70 -31.20
N TRP A 821 4.71 2.70 -29.86
CA TRP A 821 4.52 3.92 -29.07
C TRP A 821 5.69 4.91 -29.19
N ALA A 822 6.90 4.42 -29.46
CA ALA A 822 8.06 5.27 -29.77
C ALA A 822 7.87 6.05 -31.09
N LYS A 823 7.25 5.43 -32.11
CA LYS A 823 6.90 6.12 -33.37
C LYS A 823 5.73 7.09 -33.20
N VAL A 824 4.77 6.79 -32.33
CA VAL A 824 3.71 7.76 -31.95
C VAL A 824 4.35 9.01 -31.33
N ALA A 825 5.32 8.85 -30.42
CA ALA A 825 6.07 9.96 -29.83
C ALA A 825 6.97 10.71 -30.84
N GLU A 826 7.47 10.02 -31.87
CA GLU A 826 8.26 10.61 -32.96
C GLU A 826 7.41 11.49 -33.87
N GLU A 827 6.27 11.00 -34.37
CA GLU A 827 5.31 11.81 -35.14
C GLU A 827 4.73 12.96 -34.33
N ARG A 828 4.47 12.75 -33.02
CA ARG A 828 4.03 13.80 -32.08
C ARG A 828 5.09 14.92 -31.96
N ARG A 829 6.38 14.59 -31.88
CA ARG A 829 7.48 15.58 -31.94
C ARG A 829 7.58 16.27 -33.30
N ARG A 830 7.36 15.55 -34.41
CA ARG A 830 7.44 16.10 -35.77
C ARG A 830 6.29 17.06 -36.10
N LYS A 831 5.12 16.87 -35.49
CA LYS A 831 3.90 17.65 -35.77
C LYS A 831 3.22 18.13 -34.47
N PRO A 832 3.86 19.02 -33.69
CA PRO A 832 3.46 19.33 -32.31
C PRO A 832 2.05 19.94 -32.14
N PHE A 833 1.50 20.58 -33.19
CA PHE A 833 0.11 21.03 -33.24
C PHE A 833 -0.73 20.13 -34.17
N SER A 834 -1.27 19.03 -33.63
CA SER A 834 -2.10 18.07 -34.36
C SER A 834 -2.91 17.18 -33.41
N ILE A 835 -3.94 16.50 -33.93
CA ILE A 835 -4.63 15.39 -33.25
C ILE A 835 -4.10 14.08 -33.85
N LEU A 836 -3.63 13.16 -32.99
CA LEU A 836 -3.02 11.90 -33.41
C LEU A 836 -3.84 10.72 -32.89
N LEU A 837 -4.49 9.99 -33.80
CA LEU A 837 -5.24 8.77 -33.53
C LEU A 837 -4.25 7.59 -33.47
N ALA A 838 -3.97 7.10 -32.27
CA ALA A 838 -3.11 5.95 -32.03
C ALA A 838 -3.93 4.65 -32.13
N ASP A 839 -4.19 4.19 -33.35
CA ASP A 839 -4.91 2.94 -33.63
C ASP A 839 -4.10 1.69 -33.25
N LYS A 840 -3.99 1.45 -31.94
CA LYS A 840 -3.49 0.21 -31.32
C LYS A 840 -4.15 0.03 -29.96
N ASN A 841 -4.36 -1.22 -29.55
CA ASN A 841 -4.82 -1.53 -28.21
C ASN A 841 -3.78 -1.04 -27.18
N ALA A 842 -4.25 -0.40 -26.11
CA ALA A 842 -3.45 0.03 -24.97
C ALA A 842 -3.94 -0.70 -23.69
N PRO A 843 -3.59 -1.99 -23.49
CA PRO A 843 -4.33 -2.85 -22.55
C PRO A 843 -3.75 -2.92 -21.14
N ASN A 844 -2.67 -2.19 -20.83
CA ASN A 844 -2.02 -2.28 -19.53
C ASN A 844 -1.37 -0.96 -19.09
N GLU A 845 -1.05 -0.91 -17.78
CA GLU A 845 -0.46 0.27 -17.13
C GLU A 845 0.91 0.67 -17.71
N GLU A 846 1.67 -0.30 -18.22
CA GLU A 846 2.97 -0.07 -18.85
C GLU A 846 2.82 0.79 -20.11
N VAL A 847 1.84 0.47 -20.96
CA VAL A 847 1.53 1.28 -22.15
C VAL A 847 0.97 2.64 -21.75
N TRP A 848 0.10 2.72 -20.73
CA TRP A 848 -0.44 4.00 -20.25
C TRP A 848 0.68 4.92 -19.75
N ARG A 849 1.67 4.38 -19.03
CA ARG A 849 2.85 5.11 -18.58
C ARG A 849 3.72 5.61 -19.74
N GLN A 850 3.90 4.81 -20.80
CA GLN A 850 4.56 5.26 -22.04
C GLN A 850 3.80 6.41 -22.72
N ILE A 851 2.47 6.42 -22.67
CA ILE A 851 1.64 7.50 -23.19
C ILE A 851 1.75 8.75 -22.32
N GLU A 852 1.73 8.63 -20.99
CA GLU A 852 1.98 9.76 -20.09
C GLU A 852 3.38 10.39 -20.30
N ASP A 853 4.43 9.58 -20.51
CA ASP A 853 5.79 10.08 -20.77
C ASP A 853 5.92 10.74 -22.15
N MET A 854 5.22 10.23 -23.16
CA MET A 854 5.05 10.91 -24.44
C MET A 854 4.33 12.26 -24.26
N CYS A 855 3.25 12.32 -23.49
CA CYS A 855 2.52 13.55 -23.18
C CYS A 855 3.41 14.58 -22.47
N ARG A 856 4.12 14.19 -21.41
CA ARG A 856 5.09 15.03 -20.69
C ARG A 856 6.21 15.55 -21.58
N SER A 857 6.79 14.70 -22.45
CA SER A 857 7.93 15.06 -23.30
C SER A 857 7.58 15.82 -24.59
N THR A 858 6.29 15.91 -24.95
CA THR A 858 5.82 16.61 -26.17
C THR A 858 4.81 17.73 -25.89
N ASN A 859 4.55 18.01 -24.60
CA ASN A 859 3.47 18.88 -24.11
C ASN A 859 2.13 18.64 -24.83
N ALA A 860 1.74 17.36 -24.91
CA ALA A 860 0.48 16.92 -25.49
C ALA A 860 -0.44 16.35 -24.40
N SER A 861 -1.75 16.40 -24.62
CA SER A 861 -2.75 15.75 -23.77
C SER A 861 -3.28 14.46 -24.44
N ALA A 862 -3.53 13.41 -23.67
CA ALA A 862 -4.04 12.14 -24.19
C ALA A 862 -5.51 11.92 -23.83
N ILE A 863 -6.25 11.26 -24.72
CA ILE A 863 -7.69 11.00 -24.59
C ILE A 863 -7.93 9.49 -24.77
N PRO A 864 -8.22 8.76 -23.68
CA PRO A 864 -8.64 7.36 -23.78
C PRO A 864 -10.07 7.25 -24.32
N VAL A 865 -10.26 6.43 -25.34
CA VAL A 865 -11.55 6.01 -25.88
C VAL A 865 -11.80 4.56 -25.49
N VAL A 866 -12.79 4.34 -24.63
CA VAL A 866 -13.13 3.00 -24.11
C VAL A 866 -14.50 2.55 -24.61
N PRO A 867 -14.67 1.28 -25.02
CA PRO A 867 -16.00 0.71 -25.24
C PRO A 867 -16.83 0.76 -23.96
N ASP A 868 -18.07 1.21 -24.07
CA ASP A 868 -19.00 1.23 -22.93
C ASP A 868 -19.54 -0.18 -22.64
N SER A 869 -19.55 -0.56 -21.37
CA SER A 869 -19.90 -1.89 -20.90
C SER A 869 -20.06 -1.85 -19.38
N GLU A 870 -21.03 -2.57 -18.84
CA GLU A 870 -21.20 -2.74 -17.38
C GLU A 870 -19.96 -3.37 -16.72
N GLY A 871 -19.22 -4.22 -17.44
CA GLY A 871 -18.13 -5.00 -16.89
C GLY A 871 -18.60 -6.12 -15.97
N THR A 872 -17.75 -6.44 -15.00
CA THR A 872 -17.97 -7.32 -13.84
C THR A 872 -17.08 -6.81 -12.70
N GLU A 873 -17.20 -7.37 -11.49
CA GLU A 873 -16.29 -7.07 -10.36
C GLU A 873 -14.81 -7.41 -10.66
N LEU A 874 -14.55 -8.29 -11.64
CA LEU A 874 -13.20 -8.79 -11.95
C LEU A 874 -12.66 -8.35 -13.33
N ASN A 875 -13.49 -7.74 -14.19
CA ASN A 875 -13.06 -7.28 -15.51
C ASN A 875 -13.89 -6.07 -16.00
N PRO A 876 -13.30 -5.03 -16.63
CA PRO A 876 -14.03 -3.87 -17.15
C PRO A 876 -14.86 -4.12 -18.43
N PHE A 877 -14.91 -5.36 -18.93
CA PHE A 877 -15.75 -5.76 -20.06
C PHE A 877 -16.65 -6.93 -19.66
N SER A 878 -17.95 -6.83 -19.95
CA SER A 878 -18.94 -7.91 -19.70
C SER A 878 -18.81 -9.05 -20.72
N LEU A 879 -19.41 -10.20 -20.42
CA LEU A 879 -19.44 -11.34 -21.36
C LEU A 879 -20.15 -10.99 -22.67
N ASP A 880 -21.21 -10.17 -22.63
CA ASP A 880 -21.88 -9.61 -23.81
C ASP A 880 -20.90 -8.83 -24.72
N ALA A 881 -20.05 -7.99 -24.11
CA ALA A 881 -19.06 -7.21 -24.85
C ALA A 881 -17.98 -8.13 -25.45
N LEU A 882 -17.51 -9.13 -24.68
CA LEU A 882 -16.57 -10.15 -25.17
C LEU A 882 -17.16 -10.96 -26.33
N ALA A 883 -18.43 -11.38 -26.24
CA ALA A 883 -19.14 -12.09 -27.31
C ALA A 883 -19.19 -11.25 -28.60
N VAL A 884 -19.60 -9.98 -28.50
CA VAL A 884 -19.63 -9.03 -29.63
C VAL A 884 -18.24 -8.78 -30.20
N PHE A 885 -17.19 -8.69 -29.37
CA PHE A 885 -15.81 -8.52 -29.83
C PHE A 885 -15.30 -9.74 -30.62
N ILE A 886 -15.53 -10.97 -30.12
CA ILE A 886 -15.17 -12.20 -30.84
C ILE A 886 -15.97 -12.31 -32.14
N PHE A 887 -17.29 -12.09 -32.09
CA PHE A 887 -18.19 -12.12 -33.24
C PHE A 887 -17.74 -11.16 -34.36
N ARG A 888 -17.41 -9.90 -34.02
CA ARG A 888 -16.87 -8.90 -34.96
C ARG A 888 -15.52 -9.30 -35.56
N VAL A 889 -14.68 -10.02 -34.80
CA VAL A 889 -13.39 -10.55 -35.29
C VAL A 889 -13.59 -11.74 -36.23
N LEU A 890 -14.58 -12.60 -35.97
CA LEU A 890 -14.91 -13.75 -36.83
C LEU A 890 -15.69 -13.39 -38.11
N HIS A 891 -16.22 -12.16 -38.22
CA HIS A 891 -16.94 -11.70 -39.41
C HIS A 891 -16.11 -10.85 -40.38
N ARG A 892 -14.92 -10.37 -39.97
CA ARG A 892 -13.98 -9.68 -40.87
C ARG A 892 -13.08 -10.66 -41.62
N VAL A 893 -12.47 -10.19 -42.71
CA VAL A 893 -11.59 -10.95 -43.62
C VAL A 893 -10.42 -10.05 -44.01
N ASN A 894 -9.23 -10.63 -44.24
CA ASN A 894 -8.00 -9.93 -44.66
C ASN A 894 -7.59 -8.78 -43.72
N HIS A 895 -7.72 -8.96 -42.39
CA HIS A 895 -7.33 -7.94 -41.43
C HIS A 895 -5.79 -7.86 -41.32
N PRO A 896 -5.14 -6.68 -41.48
CA PRO A 896 -3.67 -6.58 -41.51
C PRO A 896 -2.92 -7.10 -40.27
N GLY A 897 -3.60 -7.22 -39.13
CA GLY A 897 -3.07 -7.87 -37.92
C GLY A 897 -3.23 -9.41 -37.86
N ASN A 898 -3.60 -10.06 -38.96
CA ASN A 898 -3.81 -11.52 -39.12
C ASN A 898 -4.71 -12.18 -38.04
N LEU A 899 -5.70 -11.43 -37.57
CA LEU A 899 -6.69 -11.84 -36.57
C LEU A 899 -8.10 -11.60 -37.13
N ASP A 900 -8.63 -12.56 -37.87
CA ASP A 900 -9.91 -12.51 -38.55
C ASP A 900 -10.56 -13.90 -38.68
N LYS A 901 -11.59 -14.05 -39.53
CA LYS A 901 -12.30 -15.34 -39.74
C LYS A 901 -11.37 -16.51 -40.07
N SER A 902 -10.26 -16.25 -40.78
CA SER A 902 -9.29 -17.25 -41.22
C SER A 902 -8.30 -17.69 -40.12
N SER A 903 -8.15 -16.90 -39.06
CA SER A 903 -7.25 -17.22 -37.94
C SER A 903 -7.77 -18.45 -37.19
N PRO A 904 -6.99 -19.52 -36.98
CA PRO A 904 -7.49 -20.75 -36.40
C PRO A 904 -7.87 -20.60 -34.92
N ASN A 905 -7.10 -19.82 -34.14
CA ASN A 905 -7.24 -19.71 -32.68
C ASN A 905 -7.71 -18.29 -32.26
N ALA A 906 -8.75 -17.77 -32.91
CA ALA A 906 -9.21 -16.39 -32.71
C ALA A 906 -9.80 -16.19 -31.30
N GLY A 907 -10.63 -17.12 -30.82
CA GLY A 907 -11.18 -17.12 -29.46
C GLY A 907 -10.08 -17.10 -28.39
N TYR A 908 -9.04 -17.94 -28.53
CA TYR A 908 -7.89 -17.94 -27.61
C TYR A 908 -7.18 -16.58 -27.56
N VAL A 909 -6.94 -15.94 -28.70
CA VAL A 909 -6.28 -14.62 -28.77
C VAL A 909 -7.16 -13.53 -28.13
N LEU A 910 -8.48 -13.59 -28.33
CA LEU A 910 -9.43 -12.68 -27.70
C LEU A 910 -9.46 -12.86 -26.16
N LEU A 911 -9.47 -14.11 -25.67
CA LEU A 911 -9.34 -14.41 -24.24
C LEU A 911 -8.02 -13.94 -23.65
N MET A 912 -6.91 -14.05 -24.38
CA MET A 912 -5.61 -13.50 -23.96
C MET A 912 -5.70 -11.97 -23.78
N PHE A 913 -6.36 -11.25 -24.68
CA PHE A 913 -6.55 -9.80 -24.53
C PHE A 913 -7.53 -9.44 -23.39
N TYR A 914 -8.58 -10.24 -23.17
CA TYR A 914 -9.53 -10.07 -22.07
C TYR A 914 -8.85 -10.18 -20.69
N HIS A 915 -7.98 -11.18 -20.52
CA HIS A 915 -7.23 -11.40 -19.28
C HIS A 915 -6.10 -10.38 -19.03
N LEU A 916 -5.81 -9.43 -19.94
CA LEU A 916 -4.92 -8.30 -19.64
C LEU A 916 -5.56 -7.28 -18.67
N TYR A 917 -6.89 -7.31 -18.54
CA TYR A 917 -7.67 -6.46 -17.65
C TYR A 917 -8.19 -7.20 -16.40
N ASP A 918 -7.68 -8.41 -16.11
CA ASP A 918 -8.19 -9.29 -15.05
C ASP A 918 -7.85 -8.83 -13.61
N GLY A 919 -8.87 -8.85 -12.76
CA GLY A 919 -8.85 -8.31 -11.41
C GLY A 919 -8.87 -6.79 -11.36
N LYS A 920 -9.74 -6.17 -12.19
CA LYS A 920 -10.19 -4.78 -12.07
C LYS A 920 -11.68 -4.68 -12.41
N SER A 921 -12.45 -4.03 -11.56
CA SER A 921 -13.84 -3.64 -11.84
C SER A 921 -13.92 -2.58 -12.94
N ARG A 922 -15.11 -2.40 -13.53
CA ARG A 922 -15.38 -1.29 -14.47
C ARG A 922 -15.09 0.08 -13.86
N ARG A 923 -15.46 0.27 -12.59
CA ARG A 923 -15.34 1.56 -11.87
C ARG A 923 -13.88 1.96 -11.64
N GLU A 924 -13.03 1.02 -11.21
CA GLU A 924 -11.59 1.27 -11.05
C GLU A 924 -10.94 1.64 -12.38
N PHE A 925 -11.25 0.88 -13.43
CA PHE A 925 -10.69 1.07 -14.77
C PHE A 925 -11.00 2.46 -15.34
N GLU A 926 -12.26 2.92 -15.25
CA GLU A 926 -12.62 4.28 -15.69
C GLU A 926 -12.00 5.36 -14.80
N THR A 927 -11.96 5.13 -13.47
CA THR A 927 -11.38 6.08 -12.51
C THR A 927 -9.88 6.29 -12.76
N GLU A 928 -9.12 5.21 -12.93
CA GLU A 928 -7.67 5.30 -13.17
C GLU A 928 -7.34 6.03 -14.48
N LEU A 929 -8.13 5.80 -15.55
CA LEU A 929 -7.96 6.52 -16.82
C LEU A 929 -8.25 8.02 -16.66
N ILE A 930 -9.32 8.39 -15.93
CA ILE A 930 -9.64 9.80 -15.63
C ILE A 930 -8.56 10.44 -14.74
N GLU A 931 -8.02 9.74 -13.75
CA GLU A 931 -6.97 10.27 -12.87
C GLU A 931 -5.62 10.48 -13.56
N ARG A 932 -5.26 9.62 -14.53
CA ARG A 932 -4.03 9.74 -15.33
C ARG A 932 -4.13 10.78 -16.44
N PHE A 933 -5.27 10.82 -17.15
CA PHE A 933 -5.41 11.55 -18.42
C PHE A 933 -6.37 12.74 -18.36
N GLY A 934 -7.06 12.96 -17.24
CA GLY A 934 -7.98 14.10 -17.01
C GLY A 934 -9.30 14.03 -17.78
N SER A 935 -9.44 13.09 -18.72
CA SER A 935 -10.63 12.89 -19.55
C SER A 935 -10.80 11.42 -19.95
N LEU A 936 -12.02 11.05 -20.30
CA LEU A 936 -12.40 9.73 -20.78
C LEU A 936 -13.57 9.85 -21.76
N VAL A 937 -13.46 9.18 -22.92
CA VAL A 937 -14.52 9.08 -23.92
C VAL A 937 -15.14 7.68 -23.85
N LYS A 938 -16.47 7.62 -23.65
CA LYS A 938 -17.22 6.37 -23.74
C LYS A 938 -17.71 6.16 -25.16
N MET A 939 -17.38 5.03 -25.76
CA MET A 939 -17.82 4.60 -27.08
C MET A 939 -19.02 3.65 -26.92
N PRO A 940 -20.25 4.05 -27.31
CA PRO A 940 -21.42 3.18 -27.21
C PRO A 940 -21.20 1.83 -27.92
N LEU A 941 -21.62 0.73 -27.28
CA LEU A 941 -21.39 -0.63 -27.79
C LEU A 941 -22.66 -1.50 -27.70
N LEU A 942 -23.25 -1.61 -26.51
CA LEU A 942 -24.41 -2.44 -26.21
C LEU A 942 -25.61 -1.57 -25.86
N LYS A 943 -26.80 -2.01 -26.24
CA LYS A 943 -28.06 -1.40 -25.83
C LYS A 943 -28.34 -1.64 -24.34
N SER A 944 -29.00 -0.69 -23.70
CA SER A 944 -29.42 -0.75 -22.29
C SER A 944 -30.71 -1.55 -22.08
N ASP A 945 -31.56 -1.65 -23.10
CA ASP A 945 -32.83 -2.39 -23.14
C ASP A 945 -32.68 -3.80 -23.72
N ARG A 946 -31.45 -4.30 -23.86
CA ARG A 946 -31.16 -5.61 -24.45
C ARG A 946 -31.67 -6.77 -23.59
N SER A 947 -32.04 -7.87 -24.23
CA SER A 947 -32.26 -9.15 -23.54
C SER A 947 -30.94 -9.74 -23.01
N PRO A 948 -30.98 -10.54 -21.93
CA PRO A 948 -29.78 -11.16 -21.36
C PRO A 948 -29.07 -12.10 -22.34
N LEU A 949 -27.75 -12.22 -22.19
CA LEU A 949 -26.91 -13.17 -22.94
C LEU A 949 -27.49 -14.60 -22.88
N PRO A 950 -27.79 -15.24 -24.02
CA PRO A 950 -28.28 -16.62 -24.07
C PRO A 950 -27.36 -17.59 -23.33
N GLU A 951 -27.95 -18.53 -22.59
CA GLU A 951 -27.20 -19.40 -21.66
C GLU A 951 -26.12 -20.22 -22.37
N ILE A 952 -26.40 -20.70 -23.59
CA ILE A 952 -25.42 -21.45 -24.41
C ILE A 952 -24.21 -20.60 -24.85
N LEU A 953 -24.39 -19.29 -25.03
CA LEU A 953 -23.28 -18.35 -25.27
C LEU A 953 -22.51 -18.07 -23.98
N ARG A 954 -23.22 -17.84 -22.86
CA ARG A 954 -22.62 -17.63 -21.54
C ARG A 954 -21.72 -18.81 -21.16
N SER A 955 -22.28 -20.01 -21.13
CA SER A 955 -21.57 -21.24 -20.73
C SER A 955 -20.36 -21.52 -21.63
N THR A 956 -20.48 -21.34 -22.96
CA THR A 956 -19.37 -21.53 -23.90
C THR A 956 -18.27 -20.49 -23.69
N LEU A 957 -18.58 -19.23 -23.35
CA LEU A 957 -17.57 -18.22 -23.03
C LEU A 957 -16.89 -18.49 -21.68
N GLU A 958 -17.64 -18.92 -20.68
CA GLU A 958 -17.13 -19.28 -19.35
C GLU A 958 -16.25 -20.54 -19.38
N GLU A 959 -16.64 -21.56 -20.15
CA GLU A 959 -15.79 -22.72 -20.47
C GLU A 959 -14.45 -22.29 -21.05
N GLY A 960 -14.46 -21.38 -22.03
CA GLY A 960 -13.26 -20.82 -22.63
C GLY A 960 -12.37 -20.05 -21.65
N ILE A 961 -12.98 -19.22 -20.79
CA ILE A 961 -12.28 -18.50 -19.72
C ILE A 961 -11.64 -19.48 -18.73
N ASN A 962 -12.32 -20.56 -18.38
CA ASN A 962 -11.81 -21.59 -17.48
C ASN A 962 -10.69 -22.41 -18.11
N LEU A 963 -10.81 -22.78 -19.39
CA LEU A 963 -9.75 -23.42 -20.18
C LEU A 963 -8.54 -22.50 -20.34
N TYR A 964 -8.75 -21.19 -20.50
CA TYR A 964 -7.68 -20.18 -20.53
C TYR A 964 -6.91 -20.13 -19.21
N LYS A 965 -7.63 -20.07 -18.09
CA LYS A 965 -7.03 -20.10 -16.74
C LYS A 965 -6.28 -21.40 -16.49
N LEU A 966 -6.83 -22.55 -16.86
CA LEU A 966 -6.19 -23.86 -16.72
C LEU A 966 -4.89 -23.96 -17.54
N HIS A 967 -4.94 -23.62 -18.83
CA HIS A 967 -3.77 -23.61 -19.71
C HIS A 967 -2.67 -22.65 -19.21
N THR A 968 -3.06 -21.43 -18.82
CA THR A 968 -2.12 -20.40 -18.35
C THR A 968 -1.50 -20.74 -17.00
N ASN A 969 -2.23 -21.45 -16.11
CA ASN A 969 -1.68 -21.93 -14.84
C ASN A 969 -0.63 -23.03 -15.03
N THR A 970 -0.81 -23.94 -15.99
CA THR A 970 0.11 -25.06 -16.24
C THR A 970 1.31 -24.67 -17.11
N TYR A 971 1.13 -23.80 -18.11
CA TYR A 971 2.13 -23.49 -19.14
C TYR A 971 2.52 -22.01 -19.25
N GLY A 972 1.93 -21.12 -18.44
CA GLY A 972 2.17 -19.69 -18.53
C GLY A 972 1.71 -19.10 -19.86
N ARG A 973 2.52 -18.21 -20.45
CA ARG A 973 2.18 -17.45 -21.66
C ARG A 973 2.51 -18.15 -22.98
N LEU A 974 2.58 -19.49 -22.99
CA LEU A 974 2.82 -20.26 -24.22
C LEU A 974 1.64 -20.15 -25.22
N GLU A 975 1.94 -20.40 -26.49
CA GLU A 975 0.95 -20.45 -27.57
C GLU A 975 0.01 -21.65 -27.40
N SER A 976 -1.29 -21.48 -27.61
CA SER A 976 -2.29 -22.58 -27.52
C SER A 976 -2.07 -23.73 -28.50
N THR A 977 -1.18 -23.57 -29.47
CA THR A 977 -0.71 -24.64 -30.37
C THR A 977 0.26 -25.63 -29.70
N LYS A 978 0.65 -25.41 -28.44
CA LYS A 978 1.69 -26.19 -27.72
C LYS A 978 1.31 -26.43 -26.25
N GLY A 979 0.74 -27.59 -25.93
CA GLY A 979 0.41 -28.00 -24.57
C GLY A 979 -0.40 -29.30 -24.52
N SER A 980 -0.76 -29.79 -23.33
CA SER A 980 -1.67 -30.94 -23.19
C SER A 980 -3.06 -30.67 -23.76
N TYR A 981 -3.56 -29.44 -23.58
CA TYR A 981 -4.95 -29.04 -23.86
C TYR A 981 -5.22 -28.66 -25.33
N LEU A 982 -4.40 -29.15 -26.28
CA LEU A 982 -4.48 -28.75 -27.69
C LEU A 982 -5.79 -29.19 -28.36
N LYS A 983 -6.34 -30.35 -27.97
CA LYS A 983 -7.60 -30.88 -28.54
C LYS A 983 -8.80 -30.13 -27.98
N GLU A 984 -8.75 -29.84 -26.69
CA GLU A 984 -9.73 -29.09 -25.92
C GLU A 984 -9.85 -27.66 -26.48
N TRP A 985 -8.72 -27.00 -26.77
CA TRP A 985 -8.73 -25.72 -27.49
C TRP A 985 -9.36 -25.79 -28.87
N ALA A 986 -9.02 -26.81 -29.68
CA ALA A 986 -9.58 -26.97 -31.01
C ALA A 986 -11.10 -27.27 -31.00
N ASN A 987 -11.55 -28.08 -30.04
CA ASN A 987 -12.96 -28.39 -29.83
C ASN A 987 -13.74 -27.15 -29.37
N TRP A 988 -13.24 -26.44 -28.35
CA TRP A 988 -13.88 -25.24 -27.83
C TRP A 988 -13.92 -24.09 -28.85
N GLU A 989 -12.84 -23.85 -29.58
CA GLU A 989 -12.77 -22.82 -30.63
C GLU A 989 -13.74 -23.14 -31.79
N LYS A 990 -13.98 -24.42 -32.07
CA LYS A 990 -15.02 -24.87 -33.01
C LYS A 990 -16.43 -24.59 -32.44
N GLN A 991 -16.73 -25.07 -31.23
CA GLN A 991 -18.01 -24.87 -30.53
C GLN A 991 -18.36 -23.39 -30.44
N LEU A 992 -17.42 -22.54 -30.02
CA LEU A 992 -17.55 -21.08 -29.98
C LEU A 992 -17.99 -20.50 -31.32
N ARG A 993 -17.42 -20.97 -32.44
CA ARG A 993 -17.77 -20.49 -33.79
C ARG A 993 -19.17 -20.94 -34.22
N GLU A 994 -19.56 -22.17 -33.86
CA GLU A 994 -20.89 -22.70 -34.12
C GLU A 994 -21.94 -21.93 -33.30
N THR A 995 -21.77 -21.81 -31.98
CA THR A 995 -22.70 -21.09 -31.10
C THR A 995 -22.79 -19.58 -31.42
N LEU A 996 -21.68 -18.91 -31.75
CA LEU A 996 -21.69 -17.51 -32.19
C LEU A 996 -22.37 -17.31 -33.56
N HIS A 997 -22.41 -18.34 -34.40
CA HIS A 997 -23.12 -18.30 -35.69
C HIS A 997 -24.63 -18.52 -35.50
N GLU A 998 -25.02 -19.52 -34.70
CA GLU A 998 -26.42 -19.80 -34.34
C GLU A 998 -27.09 -18.61 -33.63
N ASN A 999 -26.34 -17.88 -32.79
CA ASN A 999 -26.83 -16.73 -32.04
C ASN A 999 -26.56 -15.38 -32.75
N ALA A 1000 -26.29 -15.38 -34.06
CA ALA A 1000 -25.93 -14.17 -34.79
C ALA A 1000 -27.02 -13.08 -34.73
N GLU A 1001 -28.30 -13.43 -34.82
CA GLU A 1001 -29.41 -12.46 -34.74
C GLU A 1001 -29.48 -11.76 -33.37
N TYR A 1002 -29.27 -12.51 -32.28
CA TYR A 1002 -29.13 -11.93 -30.94
C TYR A 1002 -27.93 -10.98 -30.88
N LEU A 1003 -26.76 -11.41 -31.33
CA LEU A 1003 -25.53 -10.62 -31.30
C LEU A 1003 -25.64 -9.35 -32.16
N HIS A 1004 -26.37 -9.38 -33.28
CA HIS A 1004 -26.70 -8.18 -34.05
C HIS A 1004 -27.70 -7.27 -33.33
N SER A 1005 -28.75 -7.83 -32.72
CA SER A 1005 -29.83 -7.01 -32.13
C SER A 1005 -29.42 -6.23 -30.88
N ILE A 1006 -28.48 -6.74 -30.07
CA ILE A 1006 -27.99 -6.06 -28.86
C ILE A 1006 -26.99 -4.92 -29.12
N GLN A 1007 -26.43 -4.83 -30.33
CA GLN A 1007 -25.41 -3.83 -30.66
C GLN A 1007 -26.04 -2.46 -30.94
N ILE A 1008 -25.33 -1.40 -30.54
CA ILE A 1008 -25.63 -0.02 -30.96
C ILE A 1008 -25.11 0.19 -32.39
N PRO A 1009 -25.87 0.88 -33.29
CA PRO A 1009 -25.42 1.23 -34.63
C PRO A 1009 -24.06 1.94 -34.64
N PHE A 1010 -23.20 1.56 -35.60
CA PHE A 1010 -21.81 2.00 -35.61
C PHE A 1010 -21.68 3.50 -35.89
N GLU A 1011 -22.55 4.03 -36.73
CA GLU A 1011 -22.62 5.42 -37.16
C GLU A 1011 -22.91 6.34 -35.95
N PHE A 1012 -23.86 5.93 -35.09
CA PHE A 1012 -24.19 6.60 -33.84
C PHE A 1012 -23.04 6.54 -32.83
N ALA A 1013 -22.36 5.39 -32.73
CA ALA A 1013 -21.17 5.27 -31.89
C ALA A 1013 -20.02 6.19 -32.34
N VAL A 1014 -19.79 6.32 -33.66
CA VAL A 1014 -18.83 7.26 -34.25
C VAL A 1014 -19.23 8.71 -33.96
N GLU A 1015 -20.51 9.06 -34.10
CA GLU A 1015 -21.01 10.40 -33.78
C GLU A 1015 -20.79 10.77 -32.31
N LYS A 1016 -21.22 9.91 -31.37
CA LYS A 1016 -21.05 10.14 -29.93
C LYS A 1016 -19.59 10.19 -29.48
N VAL A 1017 -18.71 9.39 -30.11
CA VAL A 1017 -17.24 9.49 -29.88
C VAL A 1017 -16.70 10.81 -30.40
N ARG A 1018 -17.10 11.25 -31.59
CA ARG A 1018 -16.68 12.54 -32.16
C ARG A 1018 -17.11 13.70 -31.28
N GLU A 1019 -18.39 13.78 -30.90
CA GLU A 1019 -18.93 14.83 -30.01
C GLU A 1019 -18.13 14.97 -28.71
N GLN A 1020 -17.89 13.87 -27.99
CA GLN A 1020 -17.11 13.87 -26.75
C GLN A 1020 -15.68 14.36 -26.99
N ILE A 1021 -15.02 13.92 -28.07
CA ILE A 1021 -13.69 14.42 -28.44
C ILE A 1021 -13.74 15.93 -28.74
N LYS A 1022 -14.79 16.47 -29.39
CA LYS A 1022 -14.93 17.93 -29.60
C LYS A 1022 -15.03 18.68 -28.27
N SER A 1023 -15.88 18.20 -27.36
CA SER A 1023 -16.09 18.81 -26.03
C SER A 1023 -14.80 18.83 -25.21
N ILE A 1024 -14.05 17.72 -25.22
CA ILE A 1024 -12.72 17.61 -24.59
C ILE A 1024 -11.72 18.57 -25.25
N ALA A 1025 -11.63 18.58 -26.58
CA ALA A 1025 -10.69 19.39 -27.35
C ALA A 1025 -10.87 20.91 -27.14
N LYS A 1026 -12.11 21.35 -26.91
CA LYS A 1026 -12.46 22.75 -26.58
C LYS A 1026 -12.29 23.11 -25.09
N GLY A 1027 -12.14 22.15 -24.20
CA GLY A 1027 -12.16 22.36 -22.74
C GLY A 1027 -13.56 22.48 -22.12
N GLU A 1028 -14.62 22.10 -22.86
CA GLU A 1028 -16.01 22.06 -22.38
C GLU A 1028 -16.29 20.83 -21.48
N TYR A 1029 -15.47 19.78 -21.62
CA TYR A 1029 -15.61 18.53 -20.87
C TYR A 1029 -15.39 18.72 -19.37
N ARG A 1030 -16.44 18.49 -18.58
CA ARG A 1030 -16.33 18.24 -17.15
C ARG A 1030 -16.23 16.72 -16.96
N PRO A 1031 -15.18 16.17 -16.33
CA PRO A 1031 -15.21 14.77 -15.91
C PRO A 1031 -16.41 14.57 -14.96
N PRO A 1032 -17.02 13.37 -14.93
CA PRO A 1032 -17.99 13.05 -13.89
C PRO A 1032 -17.32 13.28 -12.53
N SER A 1033 -18.08 13.81 -11.57
CA SER A 1033 -17.57 14.15 -10.24
C SER A 1033 -17.19 12.88 -9.47
N THR A 1034 -15.97 12.42 -9.71
CA THR A 1034 -15.20 11.67 -8.71
C THR A 1034 -15.14 12.56 -7.47
N GLU A 1035 -15.96 12.23 -6.48
CA GLU A 1035 -15.94 12.87 -5.16
C GLU A 1035 -14.54 12.66 -4.56
N LYS A 1036 -13.64 13.62 -4.81
CA LYS A 1036 -12.33 13.66 -4.18
C LYS A 1036 -12.53 14.03 -2.72
N ARG A 1037 -12.85 13.01 -1.93
CA ARG A 1037 -13.05 13.04 -0.49
C ARG A 1037 -11.91 13.85 0.13
N ASN A 1038 -12.23 15.03 0.67
CA ASN A 1038 -11.25 15.96 1.22
C ASN A 1038 -10.77 15.48 2.60
N PHE A 1039 -9.95 14.42 2.61
CA PHE A 1039 -9.31 13.91 3.82
C PHE A 1039 -8.61 15.05 4.58
N GLY A 1040 -8.82 15.13 5.89
CA GLY A 1040 -8.23 16.13 6.78
C GLY A 1040 -8.84 17.52 6.73
N ALA A 1041 -9.67 17.82 5.73
CA ALA A 1041 -10.21 19.16 5.53
C ALA A 1041 -11.44 19.48 6.39
N ILE A 1042 -12.14 18.47 6.94
CA ILE A 1042 -13.45 18.69 7.57
C ILE A 1042 -13.33 19.60 8.80
N VAL A 1043 -13.93 20.79 8.70
CA VAL A 1043 -14.08 21.82 9.73
C VAL A 1043 -15.50 21.83 10.29
N PHE A 1044 -16.54 21.60 9.47
CA PHE A 1044 -17.93 21.59 9.95
C PHE A 1044 -18.88 20.69 9.15
N ALA A 1045 -20.03 20.41 9.76
CA ALA A 1045 -21.21 19.80 9.14
C ALA A 1045 -22.29 20.87 8.98
N ALA A 1046 -22.95 20.92 7.82
CA ALA A 1046 -24.02 21.86 7.54
C ALA A 1046 -25.05 21.29 6.56
N ILE A 1047 -26.24 21.90 6.53
CA ILE A 1047 -27.24 21.67 5.49
C ILE A 1047 -27.09 22.79 4.46
N THR A 1048 -26.67 22.45 3.24
CA THR A 1048 -26.49 23.36 2.10
C THR A 1048 -27.83 23.65 1.46
N LEU A 1049 -28.19 24.94 1.35
CA LEU A 1049 -29.52 25.39 0.95
C LEU A 1049 -29.50 26.09 -0.43
N PRO A 1050 -30.55 25.93 -1.26
CA PRO A 1050 -30.64 26.60 -2.55
C PRO A 1050 -30.68 28.13 -2.43
N VAL A 1051 -29.62 28.79 -2.88
CA VAL A 1051 -29.50 30.27 -2.87
C VAL A 1051 -30.68 30.94 -3.60
N SER A 1052 -31.17 30.34 -4.68
CA SER A 1052 -32.32 30.82 -5.45
C SER A 1052 -33.63 30.84 -4.66
N GLU A 1053 -33.84 29.88 -3.74
CA GLU A 1053 -35.02 29.84 -2.88
C GLU A 1053 -34.92 30.90 -1.78
N ILE A 1054 -33.72 31.13 -1.24
CA ILE A 1054 -33.47 32.19 -0.23
C ILE A 1054 -33.58 33.58 -0.86
N GLN A 1055 -33.14 33.78 -2.11
CA GLN A 1055 -33.37 35.02 -2.85
C GLN A 1055 -34.87 35.24 -3.15
N SER A 1056 -35.60 34.17 -3.49
CA SER A 1056 -37.07 34.22 -3.69
C SER A 1056 -37.82 34.52 -2.39
N LEU A 1057 -37.37 33.99 -1.25
CA LEU A 1057 -37.88 34.34 0.08
C LEU A 1057 -37.70 35.83 0.37
N PHE A 1058 -36.53 36.40 0.06
CA PHE A 1058 -36.28 37.83 0.22
C PHE A 1058 -37.20 38.70 -0.64
N ASP A 1059 -37.42 38.37 -1.91
CA ASP A 1059 -38.34 39.13 -2.76
C ASP A 1059 -39.79 39.10 -2.22
N ASN A 1060 -40.20 37.99 -1.60
CA ASN A 1060 -41.50 37.87 -0.92
C ASN A 1060 -41.59 38.61 0.43
N LEU A 1061 -40.47 38.76 1.17
CA LEU A 1061 -40.41 39.52 2.42
C LEU A 1061 -40.31 41.03 2.18
N ASN A 1062 -39.62 41.43 1.11
CA ASN A 1062 -39.48 42.82 0.67
C ASN A 1062 -40.83 43.52 0.46
N GLY A 1063 -41.83 42.78 -0.05
CA GLY A 1063 -43.21 43.27 -0.21
C GLY A 1063 -44.08 43.28 1.05
N LYS A 1064 -43.53 42.92 2.23
CA LYS A 1064 -44.30 42.77 3.49
C LYS A 1064 -43.84 43.67 4.64
N ASP A 1065 -42.57 44.05 4.71
CA ASP A 1065 -42.04 44.90 5.79
C ASP A 1065 -41.07 45.97 5.25
N PRO A 1066 -41.38 47.28 5.36
CA PRO A 1066 -40.52 48.36 4.88
C PRO A 1066 -39.11 48.37 5.46
N ARG A 1067 -38.89 47.76 6.63
CA ARG A 1067 -37.56 47.64 7.25
C ARG A 1067 -36.65 46.68 6.49
N VAL A 1068 -37.23 45.64 5.87
CA VAL A 1068 -36.52 44.73 4.96
C VAL A 1068 -36.16 45.47 3.67
N GLU A 1069 -37.09 46.26 3.13
CA GLU A 1069 -36.85 47.04 1.90
C GLU A 1069 -35.71 48.05 2.07
N VAL A 1070 -35.66 48.77 3.21
CA VAL A 1070 -34.55 49.68 3.53
C VAL A 1070 -33.23 48.94 3.70
N PHE A 1071 -33.24 47.75 4.31
CA PHE A 1071 -32.03 46.93 4.45
C PHE A 1071 -31.53 46.40 3.08
N LEU A 1072 -32.41 45.80 2.27
CA LEU A 1072 -32.08 45.27 0.95
C LEU A 1072 -31.66 46.34 -0.07
N LYS A 1073 -32.17 47.57 0.03
CA LYS A 1073 -31.71 48.68 -0.85
C LYS A 1073 -30.30 49.17 -0.51
N ASN A 1074 -29.84 48.97 0.72
CA ASN A 1074 -28.52 49.39 1.19
C ASN A 1074 -27.46 48.29 1.09
N GLN A 1075 -27.87 47.03 0.84
CA GLN A 1075 -27.01 45.85 0.85
C GLN A 1075 -27.19 45.05 -0.44
N ASP A 1076 -26.13 44.87 -1.24
CA ASP A 1076 -26.19 44.05 -2.47
C ASP A 1076 -26.15 42.54 -2.16
N LEU A 1077 -27.20 42.08 -1.48
CA LEU A 1077 -27.43 40.70 -1.07
C LEU A 1077 -27.62 39.75 -2.26
N LYS A 1078 -28.09 40.26 -3.41
CA LYS A 1078 -28.29 39.45 -4.61
C LYS A 1078 -26.98 39.14 -5.35
N SER A 1079 -25.96 40.01 -5.30
CA SER A 1079 -24.63 39.68 -5.83
C SER A 1079 -23.72 38.97 -4.81
N SER A 1080 -23.85 39.29 -3.50
CA SER A 1080 -22.94 38.77 -2.47
C SER A 1080 -23.23 37.35 -1.98
N LEU A 1081 -24.50 36.90 -1.95
CA LEU A 1081 -24.88 35.58 -1.45
C LEU A 1081 -24.55 34.45 -2.46
N SER A 1082 -23.30 34.00 -2.47
CA SER A 1082 -22.83 32.91 -3.36
C SER A 1082 -23.06 31.50 -2.81
N LYS A 1083 -23.27 31.35 -1.49
CA LYS A 1083 -23.58 30.09 -0.80
C LYS A 1083 -24.43 30.37 0.43
N ALA A 1084 -25.40 29.51 0.72
CA ALA A 1084 -26.17 29.53 1.96
C ALA A 1084 -26.16 28.14 2.61
N HIS A 1085 -26.02 28.10 3.93
CA HIS A 1085 -26.03 26.85 4.69
C HIS A 1085 -26.43 27.05 6.15
N LEU A 1086 -27.12 26.07 6.73
CA LEU A 1086 -27.40 25.98 8.17
C LEU A 1086 -26.30 25.14 8.82
N THR A 1087 -25.46 25.74 9.67
CA THR A 1087 -24.40 25.00 10.37
C THR A 1087 -25.01 24.09 11.45
N LEU A 1088 -24.69 22.80 11.39
CA LEU A 1088 -25.10 21.79 12.38
C LEU A 1088 -24.05 21.61 13.47
N ALA A 1089 -22.77 21.43 13.11
CA ALA A 1089 -21.69 21.38 14.10
C ALA A 1089 -20.34 21.81 13.52
N HIS A 1090 -19.60 22.61 14.30
CA HIS A 1090 -18.25 23.07 13.95
C HIS A 1090 -17.21 22.42 14.87
N LYS A 1091 -16.18 21.80 14.26
CA LYS A 1091 -15.17 20.95 14.90
C LYS A 1091 -14.46 21.60 16.08
N ARG A 1092 -14.14 22.91 16.00
CA ARG A 1092 -13.49 23.64 17.10
C ARG A 1092 -14.44 24.02 18.24
N SER A 1093 -15.75 24.04 17.98
CA SER A 1093 -16.77 24.50 18.94
C SER A 1093 -17.36 23.33 19.72
N HIS A 1094 -17.63 22.21 19.03
CA HIS A 1094 -18.37 21.06 19.58
C HIS A 1094 -17.56 19.76 19.61
N GLY A 1095 -16.32 19.79 19.09
CA GLY A 1095 -15.46 18.60 19.00
C GLY A 1095 -15.71 17.73 17.76
N VAL A 1096 -14.89 16.69 17.61
CA VAL A 1096 -14.92 15.79 16.45
C VAL A 1096 -16.05 14.77 16.53
N ALA A 1097 -16.41 14.27 17.72
CA ALA A 1097 -17.52 13.32 17.87
C ALA A 1097 -18.88 13.96 17.52
N ALA A 1098 -19.12 15.20 17.96
CA ALA A 1098 -20.31 15.95 17.60
C ALA A 1098 -20.43 16.17 16.08
N LEU A 1099 -19.32 16.50 15.41
CA LEU A 1099 -19.22 16.56 13.94
C LEU A 1099 -19.52 15.19 13.30
N ALA A 1100 -18.88 14.13 13.80
CA ALA A 1100 -19.00 12.78 13.26
C ALA A 1100 -20.41 12.18 13.42
N SER A 1101 -21.19 12.61 14.42
CA SER A 1101 -22.55 12.10 14.67
C SER A 1101 -23.53 12.30 13.50
N TYR A 1102 -23.23 13.23 12.58
CA TYR A 1102 -24.03 13.46 11.36
C TYR A 1102 -23.64 12.54 10.19
N ALA A 1103 -22.61 11.69 10.33
CA ALA A 1103 -22.07 10.85 9.26
C ALA A 1103 -23.10 9.89 8.64
N LEU A 1104 -24.10 9.47 9.42
CA LEU A 1104 -25.21 8.62 8.97
C LEU A 1104 -26.07 9.30 7.91
N HIS A 1105 -26.18 10.63 7.97
CA HIS A 1105 -27.08 11.46 7.16
C HIS A 1105 -26.35 12.21 6.03
N LEU A 1106 -25.08 11.92 5.79
CA LEU A 1106 -24.29 12.56 4.75
C LEU A 1106 -24.93 12.35 3.37
N ASN A 1107 -25.04 13.44 2.61
CA ASN A 1107 -25.70 13.54 1.30
C ASN A 1107 -27.22 13.25 1.32
N GLN A 1108 -27.86 13.12 2.49
CA GLN A 1108 -29.33 13.09 2.57
C GLN A 1108 -29.92 14.51 2.44
N GLN A 1109 -31.15 14.58 1.93
CA GLN A 1109 -31.94 15.81 1.91
C GLN A 1109 -32.62 16.01 3.28
N VAL A 1110 -32.47 17.19 3.85
CA VAL A 1110 -33.02 17.57 5.16
C VAL A 1110 -33.96 18.78 4.97
N PRO A 1111 -35.22 18.71 5.45
CA PRO A 1111 -36.08 19.89 5.50
C PRO A 1111 -35.59 20.87 6.58
N VAL A 1112 -35.64 22.15 6.29
CA VAL A 1112 -35.24 23.25 7.19
C VAL A 1112 -36.36 24.29 7.22
N GLU A 1113 -36.81 24.64 8.42
CA GLU A 1113 -37.95 25.55 8.67
C GLU A 1113 -37.45 26.93 9.08
N MET A 1114 -37.70 27.93 8.22
CA MET A 1114 -37.30 29.33 8.42
C MET A 1114 -38.39 30.07 9.21
N THR A 1115 -38.05 30.55 10.41
CA THR A 1115 -39.02 31.09 11.39
C THR A 1115 -38.89 32.61 11.60
N ALA A 1116 -37.70 33.19 11.40
CA ALA A 1116 -37.50 34.63 11.47
C ALA A 1116 -36.31 35.12 10.63
N LEU A 1117 -36.31 36.40 10.30
CA LEU A 1117 -35.15 37.14 9.77
C LEU A 1117 -34.63 38.08 10.86
N LEU A 1118 -33.33 38.01 11.17
CA LEU A 1118 -32.64 38.94 12.08
C LEU A 1118 -31.55 39.71 11.34
N PHE A 1119 -31.49 41.02 11.54
CA PHE A 1119 -30.48 41.88 10.91
C PHE A 1119 -30.11 43.12 11.72
N SER A 1120 -28.93 43.67 11.42
CA SER A 1120 -28.32 44.87 12.01
C SER A 1120 -27.64 45.70 10.91
N ASP A 1121 -26.87 46.73 11.29
CA ASP A 1121 -26.01 47.46 10.37
C ASP A 1121 -24.85 46.61 9.78
N LYS A 1122 -24.54 45.46 10.41
CA LYS A 1122 -23.31 44.69 10.19
C LYS A 1122 -23.49 43.20 9.84
N LEU A 1123 -24.67 42.64 10.11
CA LEU A 1123 -24.95 41.20 10.06
C LEU A 1123 -26.42 40.97 9.66
N ALA A 1124 -26.70 39.91 8.89
CA ALA A 1124 -28.04 39.36 8.71
C ALA A 1124 -28.05 37.82 8.62
N ALA A 1125 -29.05 37.20 9.23
CA ALA A 1125 -29.25 35.75 9.24
C ALA A 1125 -30.75 35.36 9.33
N LEU A 1126 -31.11 34.21 8.74
CA LEU A 1126 -32.40 33.55 8.99
C LEU A 1126 -32.27 32.63 10.20
N GLU A 1127 -33.23 32.72 11.12
CA GLU A 1127 -33.45 31.72 12.17
C GLU A 1127 -34.09 30.47 11.54
N ALA A 1128 -33.48 29.31 11.75
CA ALA A 1128 -33.70 28.14 10.90
C ALA A 1128 -33.58 26.81 11.66
N GLU A 1129 -34.69 26.13 11.93
CA GLU A 1129 -34.67 24.81 12.56
C GLU A 1129 -34.54 23.66 11.53
N PRO A 1130 -33.63 22.69 11.73
CA PRO A 1130 -33.61 21.47 10.95
C PRO A 1130 -34.72 20.50 11.41
N GLY A 1131 -35.38 19.86 10.44
CA GLY A 1131 -36.43 18.86 10.66
C GLY A 1131 -35.89 17.43 10.81
N SER A 1132 -36.69 16.45 10.40
CA SER A 1132 -36.36 15.02 10.55
C SER A 1132 -36.05 14.34 9.22
N VAL A 1133 -35.19 13.32 9.26
CA VAL A 1133 -34.91 12.40 8.14
C VAL A 1133 -35.03 10.96 8.66
N ASP A 1134 -35.69 10.09 7.91
CA ASP A 1134 -35.96 8.69 8.28
C ASP A 1134 -36.60 8.49 9.68
N GLY A 1135 -37.24 9.54 10.22
CA GLY A 1135 -37.84 9.59 11.55
C GLY A 1135 -36.94 10.16 12.67
N GLU A 1136 -35.63 10.31 12.45
CA GLU A 1136 -34.71 10.94 13.41
C GLU A 1136 -34.72 12.47 13.23
N LYS A 1137 -34.99 13.26 14.28
CA LYS A 1137 -34.86 14.73 14.21
C LYS A 1137 -33.39 15.10 14.13
N ILE A 1138 -33.00 15.74 13.02
CA ILE A 1138 -31.70 16.41 12.90
C ILE A 1138 -31.75 17.63 13.81
N ASN A 1139 -30.78 17.75 14.72
CA ASN A 1139 -30.65 18.90 15.62
C ASN A 1139 -29.29 19.56 15.37
N SER A 1140 -29.22 20.89 15.29
CA SER A 1140 -27.93 21.59 15.35
C SER A 1140 -27.36 21.54 16.77
N LYS A 1141 -26.04 21.71 16.90
CA LYS A 1141 -25.33 21.90 18.18
C LYS A 1141 -25.11 23.38 18.51
N ASN A 1142 -25.37 24.29 17.57
CA ASN A 1142 -25.38 25.73 17.87
C ASN A 1142 -26.58 26.04 18.78
N GLU A 1143 -26.38 26.87 19.81
CA GLU A 1143 -27.47 27.36 20.68
C GLU A 1143 -28.53 28.14 19.90
N TRP A 1144 -28.13 28.81 18.82
CA TRP A 1144 -29.00 29.49 17.88
C TRP A 1144 -28.79 28.96 16.44
N PRO A 1145 -29.62 28.01 15.96
CA PRO A 1145 -29.58 27.49 14.60
C PRO A 1145 -29.99 28.56 13.58
N HIS A 1146 -29.08 28.91 12.67
CA HIS A 1146 -29.30 29.98 11.70
C HIS A 1146 -28.53 29.79 10.39
N VAL A 1147 -29.00 30.47 9.34
CA VAL A 1147 -28.34 30.61 8.04
C VAL A 1147 -27.81 32.05 7.93
N THR A 1148 -26.49 32.23 7.86
CA THR A 1148 -25.92 33.57 7.61
C THR A 1148 -26.19 33.99 6.16
N LEU A 1149 -26.65 35.22 5.96
CA LEU A 1149 -27.04 35.77 4.66
C LEU A 1149 -26.08 36.86 4.20
N TRP A 1150 -25.65 37.73 5.12
CA TRP A 1150 -24.75 38.84 4.83
C TRP A 1150 -23.95 39.27 6.06
N THR A 1151 -22.76 39.81 5.81
CA THR A 1151 -21.82 40.35 6.80
C THR A 1151 -21.12 41.58 6.20
N ALA A 1152 -20.91 42.63 6.99
CA ALA A 1152 -20.10 43.78 6.54
C ALA A 1152 -18.65 43.37 6.25
N GLU A 1153 -17.95 44.18 5.45
CA GLU A 1153 -16.55 43.92 5.09
C GLU A 1153 -15.66 43.78 6.34
N GLY A 1154 -14.85 42.71 6.36
CA GLY A 1154 -13.99 42.36 7.49
C GLY A 1154 -14.68 41.63 8.65
N ILE A 1155 -16.01 41.51 8.67
CA ILE A 1155 -16.74 40.79 9.73
C ILE A 1155 -16.94 39.31 9.31
N PRO A 1156 -16.48 38.32 10.11
CA PRO A 1156 -16.65 36.92 9.79
C PRO A 1156 -18.06 36.42 10.14
N ALA A 1157 -18.61 35.51 9.31
CA ALA A 1157 -19.95 34.93 9.49
C ALA A 1157 -20.24 34.37 10.90
N LYS A 1158 -19.22 33.94 11.64
CA LYS A 1158 -19.37 33.48 13.04
C LYS A 1158 -20.01 34.51 13.97
N GLU A 1159 -19.88 35.82 13.71
CA GLU A 1159 -20.48 36.83 14.58
C GLU A 1159 -22.02 36.89 14.44
N ALA A 1160 -22.61 36.27 13.41
CA ALA A 1160 -24.07 36.16 13.26
C ALA A 1160 -24.73 35.47 14.47
N ASN A 1161 -24.01 34.59 15.19
CA ASN A 1161 -24.47 34.01 16.46
C ASN A 1161 -24.83 35.07 17.53
N MET A 1162 -24.33 36.31 17.42
CA MET A 1162 -24.66 37.40 18.34
C MET A 1162 -25.98 38.11 18.02
N LEU A 1163 -26.63 37.84 16.87
CA LEU A 1163 -27.86 38.54 16.47
C LEU A 1163 -29.00 38.48 17.51
N PRO A 1164 -29.28 37.37 18.20
CA PRO A 1164 -30.26 37.34 19.29
C PRO A 1164 -29.86 38.23 20.48
N GLN A 1165 -28.58 38.28 20.82
CA GLN A 1165 -28.08 39.16 21.89
C GLN A 1165 -28.17 40.63 21.49
N LEU A 1166 -27.78 40.97 20.26
CA LEU A 1166 -27.94 42.32 19.70
C LEU A 1166 -29.42 42.72 19.64
N HIS A 1167 -30.33 41.79 19.35
CA HIS A 1167 -31.77 42.06 19.34
C HIS A 1167 -32.29 42.39 20.75
N THR A 1168 -31.92 41.61 21.77
CA THR A 1168 -32.28 41.91 23.17
C THR A 1168 -31.63 43.20 23.70
N GLN A 1169 -30.55 43.68 23.07
CA GLN A 1169 -29.92 44.99 23.33
C GLN A 1169 -30.54 46.14 22.51
N GLY A 1170 -31.53 45.88 21.66
CA GLY A 1170 -32.13 46.88 20.76
C GLY A 1170 -31.25 47.28 19.56
N MET A 1171 -30.15 46.56 19.32
CA MET A 1171 -29.17 46.82 18.26
C MET A 1171 -29.39 45.97 16.98
N ALA A 1172 -30.35 45.03 17.01
CA ALA A 1172 -30.77 44.27 15.83
C ALA A 1172 -32.31 44.17 15.75
N THR A 1173 -32.82 44.15 14.52
CA THR A 1173 -34.24 43.95 14.21
C THR A 1173 -34.52 42.46 14.01
N ARG A 1174 -35.64 41.95 14.55
CA ARG A 1174 -36.21 40.63 14.26
C ARG A 1174 -37.55 40.80 13.55
N ILE A 1175 -37.81 39.96 12.56
CA ILE A 1175 -39.06 39.89 11.80
C ILE A 1175 -39.48 38.42 11.72
N GLU A 1176 -40.66 38.10 12.24
CA GLU A 1176 -41.19 36.73 12.26
C GLU A 1176 -41.76 36.33 10.89
N ILE A 1177 -41.59 35.05 10.54
CA ILE A 1177 -42.09 34.44 9.30
C ILE A 1177 -43.25 33.54 9.67
N ASN A 1178 -44.49 34.00 9.42
CA ASN A 1178 -45.71 33.29 9.77
C ASN A 1178 -46.66 33.19 8.53
N PRO A 1179 -47.04 31.97 8.09
CA PRO A 1179 -46.51 30.67 8.54
C PRO A 1179 -45.01 30.53 8.25
N PRO A 1180 -44.27 29.71 9.03
CA PRO A 1180 -42.87 29.39 8.72
C PRO A 1180 -42.69 28.80 7.33
N ILE A 1181 -41.52 29.00 6.74
CA ILE A 1181 -41.24 28.60 5.36
C ILE A 1181 -40.24 27.45 5.36
N GLN A 1182 -40.67 26.28 4.88
CA GLN A 1182 -39.80 25.13 4.69
C GLN A 1182 -39.02 25.22 3.37
N MET A 1183 -37.73 24.94 3.44
CA MET A 1183 -36.82 24.70 2.32
C MET A 1183 -36.16 23.34 2.49
N THR A 1184 -35.65 22.74 1.43
CA THR A 1184 -34.91 21.46 1.52
C THR A 1184 -33.46 21.66 1.12
N GLY A 1185 -32.53 21.08 1.88
CA GLY A 1185 -31.10 21.19 1.60
C GLY A 1185 -30.34 19.90 1.86
N THR A 1186 -29.17 19.75 1.23
CA THR A 1186 -28.33 18.56 1.37
C THR A 1186 -27.40 18.66 2.58
N LEU A 1187 -27.35 17.64 3.43
CA LEU A 1187 -26.38 17.60 4.53
C LEU A 1187 -24.99 17.23 4.01
N GLU A 1188 -24.01 18.11 4.21
CA GLU A 1188 -22.66 18.00 3.68
C GLU A 1188 -21.59 18.30 4.76
N PHE A 1189 -20.38 17.77 4.54
CA PHE A 1189 -19.18 18.08 5.32
C PHE A 1189 -18.29 19.08 4.56
N TYR A 1190 -17.77 20.07 5.28
CA TYR A 1190 -17.04 21.24 4.77
C TYR A 1190 -15.67 21.40 5.44
#